data_AF-A0A497C5D7-F1
#
_entry.id   AF-A0A497C5D7-F1
#
_cell.length_a   1.000
_cell.length_b   1.000
_cell.length_c   1.000
_cell.angle_alpha   90.00
_cell.angle_beta   90.00
_cell.angle_gamma   90.00
#
_symmetry.space_group_name_H-M   'P 1'
#
loop_
_entity.id
_entity.type
_entity.pdbx_description
1 polymer ?
#
loop_
_entity_poly.entity_id
_entity_poly.type
_entity_poly.pdbx_seq_one_letter_code
_entity_poly.pdbx_strand_id
1 'polypeptide(L)'
;MIRNQKSALFVICLGLIMLICQACSQSPSPSEISSAQTSQPDSSDQPYQPDRADQTVEDVREAMVFVVDPDYNPIPNAVIGINGNYTDMSGVFYGEVKANDSGWVPVQALGYVTNYAKPSPYSGEYDLYFVTLAPVDAGFYYQETSETHLQLGDQDSPNLAVDLEPGALTGQEGFLELTEIDPREICMDDAWAELDNPYGAILSFDISAWDQDGEAINLAENKTAVVSITDDEHDVNDLVLQSFDPESGAWIDQEGACTRLDSETIQCSLNHFSMHNFMDKNLEPWQMGSQEIVDFRNRYFEIGKQYKSGEEGGTGDEGTDNEITDLLMELIEAARKFAKKNPNETGKAMLVYASQLAQSSGVEGGEALANELIKEAQDLTAEMAEKLAQKADCGHKDEIMNLIQQGNLLGGSAAEAANDLMNKVSDQMKNCVIWVGDIHYTFYLLDEFPELEGKYNLQNSGLSWHEYHAVRIGINPLTGKLSGTSKVRVNMNEASYLTEMGGGDCGPEKHYMEIEPNPGTGFTTLEFEGTYANQTWSIGPLQEGENTPAVLFMHHHGLFGCPKQTMELGNIQLFTYRSQLLHGWFGTPEPPSLEEMLNSGTNHIDFLGFEHIRGSQKLTYSSGVNRTPVIPIDHAFVVWTFHRVSAKSME
;
A
#
# COMPACT_ATOMS: atom_id res chain seq x y z
N MET A 1 20.10 38.15 57.01
CA MET A 1 20.14 39.64 57.11
C MET A 1 19.48 40.18 55.83
N ILE A 2 18.51 41.11 55.83
CA ILE A 2 18.48 42.47 56.42
C ILE A 2 19.49 43.37 55.65
N ARG A 3 19.10 44.43 54.90
CA ARG A 3 17.77 45.06 54.67
C ARG A 3 17.77 46.05 53.47
N ASN A 4 16.60 46.24 52.82
CA ASN A 4 16.11 47.49 52.17
C ASN A 4 16.92 48.12 50.99
N GLN A 5 16.39 49.06 50.17
CA GLN A 5 15.10 49.81 50.10
C GLN A 5 14.75 50.12 48.61
N LYS A 6 13.65 49.60 48.03
CA LYS A 6 12.32 50.24 47.76
C LYS A 6 12.22 51.40 46.73
N SER A 7 11.08 51.36 46.00
CA SER A 7 10.35 52.46 45.30
C SER A 7 10.72 52.75 43.82
N ALA A 8 9.78 53.13 42.92
CA ALA A 8 8.31 52.97 42.92
C ALA A 8 7.68 53.24 41.53
N LEU A 9 6.82 52.31 41.08
CA LEU A 9 5.45 52.51 40.54
C LEU A 9 5.12 53.73 39.63
N PHE A 10 4.71 53.46 38.38
CA PHE A 10 3.65 54.19 37.65
C PHE A 10 2.93 53.26 36.65
N VAL A 11 1.72 53.63 36.20
CA VAL A 11 0.76 52.75 35.49
C VAL A 11 -0.03 53.55 34.43
N ILE A 12 -0.72 52.85 33.52
CA ILE A 12 -1.78 53.31 32.59
C ILE A 12 -1.31 53.95 31.27
N CYS A 13 -1.57 53.27 30.13
CA CYS A 13 -2.51 53.74 29.10
C CYS A 13 -2.81 52.65 28.06
N LEU A 14 -4.06 52.58 27.58
CA LEU A 14 -4.51 51.60 26.58
C LEU A 14 -5.68 52.20 25.76
N GLY A 15 -5.63 52.07 24.42
CA GLY A 15 -6.78 52.23 23.53
C GLY A 15 -6.94 53.56 22.76
N LEU A 16 -7.65 53.45 21.62
CA LEU A 16 -8.37 54.47 20.84
C LEU A 16 -7.60 55.66 20.24
N ILE A 17 -7.36 55.60 18.91
CA ILE A 17 -7.75 56.68 17.98
C ILE A 17 -8.39 56.06 16.73
N MET A 18 -9.58 56.53 16.36
CA MET A 18 -10.12 56.41 15.01
C MET A 18 -11.04 57.61 14.71
N LEU A 19 -11.08 58.02 13.43
CA LEU A 19 -12.13 58.80 12.75
C LEU A 19 -12.21 60.35 12.94
N ILE A 20 -12.67 60.97 11.83
CA ILE A 20 -13.27 62.31 11.62
C ILE A 20 -12.34 63.53 11.55
N CYS A 21 -12.26 64.13 10.35
CA CYS A 21 -12.48 65.57 10.15
C CYS A 21 -12.95 65.88 8.71
N GLN A 22 -13.75 66.93 8.53
CA GLN A 22 -14.25 67.45 7.23
C GLN A 22 -14.42 68.99 7.38
N ALA A 23 -14.75 69.83 6.39
CA ALA A 23 -15.05 69.71 4.95
C ALA A 23 -14.69 71.07 4.28
N CYS A 24 -14.86 71.24 2.94
CA CYS A 24 -15.55 72.42 2.36
C CYS A 24 -15.57 72.51 0.81
N SER A 25 -16.61 73.18 0.29
CA SER A 25 -16.75 73.83 -1.05
C SER A 25 -16.83 72.96 -2.32
N GLN A 26 -17.58 73.30 -3.38
CA GLN A 26 -18.72 74.25 -3.55
C GLN A 26 -19.53 73.86 -4.82
N SER A 27 -20.83 74.19 -4.88
CA SER A 27 -21.69 74.15 -6.10
C SER A 27 -21.90 75.58 -6.66
N PRO A 28 -22.33 75.78 -7.93
CA PRO A 28 -23.78 75.77 -8.26
C PRO A 28 -24.18 75.30 -9.69
N SER A 29 -25.49 75.07 -9.89
CA SER A 29 -26.21 74.86 -11.18
C SER A 29 -27.01 76.14 -11.58
N PRO A 30 -27.95 76.21 -12.58
CA PRO A 30 -28.66 75.22 -13.44
C PRO A 30 -28.35 75.47 -14.96
N SER A 31 -29.11 75.16 -16.05
CA SER A 31 -30.51 74.74 -16.38
C SER A 31 -30.55 74.00 -17.77
N GLU A 32 -31.63 73.76 -18.57
CA GLU A 32 -33.12 73.94 -18.48
C GLU A 32 -33.90 73.00 -19.47
N ILE A 33 -34.93 72.29 -18.96
CA ILE A 33 -36.31 72.05 -19.49
C ILE A 33 -36.62 71.81 -21.00
N SER A 34 -37.38 70.72 -21.28
CA SER A 34 -38.24 70.43 -22.48
C SER A 34 -37.50 70.07 -23.80
N SER A 35 -38.01 69.27 -24.75
CA SER A 35 -39.37 68.74 -25.04
C SER A 35 -39.34 67.28 -25.56
N ALA A 36 -40.49 66.68 -25.92
CA ALA A 36 -40.64 65.24 -26.16
C ALA A 36 -40.79 64.79 -27.64
N GLN A 37 -40.61 63.47 -27.84
CA GLN A 37 -41.48 62.53 -28.58
C GLN A 37 -40.97 61.84 -29.88
N THR A 38 -40.99 60.49 -29.84
CA THR A 38 -41.09 59.49 -30.94
C THR A 38 -39.99 59.32 -31.99
N SER A 39 -39.28 58.18 -31.92
CA SER A 39 -39.40 57.09 -32.92
C SER A 39 -38.87 55.75 -32.36
N GLN A 40 -39.06 54.66 -33.11
CA GLN A 40 -39.02 53.23 -32.71
C GLN A 40 -37.59 52.62 -32.55
N PRO A 41 -37.46 51.36 -32.09
CA PRO A 41 -36.21 50.84 -31.51
C PRO A 41 -35.28 50.14 -32.52
N ASP A 42 -34.06 49.86 -32.07
CA ASP A 42 -33.20 48.78 -32.59
C ASP A 42 -32.69 47.90 -31.43
N SER A 43 -32.20 46.71 -31.77
CA SER A 43 -32.03 45.57 -30.84
C SER A 43 -30.94 45.74 -29.77
N SER A 44 -31.29 45.39 -28.53
CA SER A 44 -30.34 44.93 -27.52
C SER A 44 -30.02 43.45 -27.73
N ASP A 45 -28.74 43.09 -27.83
CA ASP A 45 -28.23 41.79 -27.38
C ASP A 45 -26.69 41.83 -27.26
N GLN A 46 -26.21 41.98 -26.03
CA GLN A 46 -24.91 41.46 -25.61
C GLN A 46 -25.10 40.86 -24.21
N PRO A 47 -24.76 39.58 -23.99
CA PRO A 47 -24.88 38.96 -22.68
C PRO A 47 -23.83 39.53 -21.74
N TYR A 48 -24.28 40.01 -20.58
CA TYR A 48 -23.42 40.30 -19.44
C TYR A 48 -22.90 38.96 -18.89
N GLN A 49 -21.65 38.61 -19.18
CA GLN A 49 -20.95 37.57 -18.42
C GLN A 49 -20.54 38.16 -17.06
N PRO A 50 -21.00 37.62 -15.93
CA PRO A 50 -20.39 37.93 -14.65
C PRO A 50 -19.04 37.22 -14.57
N ASP A 51 -17.96 37.97 -14.32
CA ASP A 51 -16.71 37.40 -13.81
C ASP A 51 -16.95 36.86 -12.40
N ARG A 52 -17.48 35.65 -12.35
CA ARG A 52 -17.65 34.86 -11.13
C ARG A 52 -16.75 33.64 -11.26
N ALA A 53 -15.50 33.80 -10.81
CA ALA A 53 -14.74 32.66 -10.34
C ALA A 53 -15.48 32.12 -9.10
N ASP A 54 -16.40 31.18 -9.31
CA ASP A 54 -16.81 30.30 -8.23
C ASP A 54 -15.57 29.48 -7.89
N GLN A 55 -14.89 29.89 -6.83
CA GLN A 55 -14.22 28.94 -5.97
C GLN A 55 -15.32 28.06 -5.39
N THR A 56 -15.64 26.98 -6.10
CA THR A 56 -16.23 25.81 -5.49
C THR A 56 -15.34 25.46 -4.32
N VAL A 57 -15.85 25.68 -3.11
CA VAL A 57 -15.29 25.01 -1.94
C VAL A 57 -15.56 23.54 -2.21
N GLU A 58 -14.50 22.81 -2.55
CA GLU A 58 -14.55 21.35 -2.59
C GLU A 58 -15.01 20.91 -1.21
N ASP A 59 -16.15 20.24 -1.15
CA ASP A 59 -16.78 19.83 0.11
C ASP A 59 -16.03 18.59 0.58
N VAL A 60 -14.84 18.80 1.16
CA VAL A 60 -13.90 17.73 1.53
C VAL A 60 -14.60 16.82 2.54
N ARG A 61 -14.94 15.62 2.09
CA ARG A 61 -15.65 14.62 2.88
C ARG A 61 -14.67 13.92 3.80
N GLU A 62 -15.11 13.59 5.01
CA GLU A 62 -14.40 12.60 5.81
C GLU A 62 -14.54 11.23 5.12
N ALA A 63 -13.42 10.56 4.94
CA ALA A 63 -13.32 9.26 4.30
C ALA A 63 -12.85 8.18 5.28
N MET A 64 -13.24 6.94 5.01
CA MET A 64 -12.70 5.74 5.64
C MET A 64 -12.03 4.89 4.56
N VAL A 65 -10.76 4.53 4.79
CA VAL A 65 -9.94 3.78 3.83
C VAL A 65 -9.43 2.52 4.49
N PHE A 66 -9.72 1.37 3.90
CA PHE A 66 -9.15 0.08 4.25
C PHE A 66 -8.11 -0.30 3.20
N VAL A 67 -6.90 -0.66 3.63
CA VAL A 67 -5.82 -1.11 2.73
C VAL A 67 -5.36 -2.51 3.13
N VAL A 68 -5.37 -3.43 2.17
CA VAL A 68 -5.08 -4.86 2.38
C VAL A 68 -4.24 -5.44 1.23
N ASP A 69 -3.65 -6.62 1.46
CA ASP A 69 -3.09 -7.46 0.39
C ASP A 69 -4.15 -8.44 -0.17
N PRO A 70 -3.86 -9.23 -1.23
CA PRO A 70 -4.79 -10.21 -1.80
C PRO A 70 -5.29 -11.29 -0.83
N ASP A 71 -4.47 -11.65 0.17
CA ASP A 71 -4.81 -12.57 1.28
C ASP A 71 -5.66 -11.89 2.37
N TYR A 72 -5.98 -10.60 2.20
CA TYR A 72 -6.74 -9.73 3.10
C TYR A 72 -6.05 -9.41 4.44
N ASN A 73 -4.72 -9.52 4.49
CA ASN A 73 -3.92 -9.00 5.59
C ASN A 73 -3.89 -7.46 5.53
N PRO A 74 -4.19 -6.74 6.63
CA PRO A 74 -4.21 -5.28 6.61
C PRO A 74 -2.81 -4.68 6.52
N ILE A 75 -2.62 -3.78 5.54
CA ILE A 75 -1.35 -3.12 5.20
C ILE A 75 -1.17 -1.85 6.06
N PRO A 76 -0.26 -1.88 7.06
CA PRO A 76 0.06 -0.73 7.89
C PRO A 76 0.89 0.32 7.13
N ASN A 77 0.91 1.55 7.64
CA ASN A 77 1.70 2.67 7.10
C ASN A 77 1.44 3.02 5.62
N ALA A 78 0.41 2.46 4.98
CA ALA A 78 0.07 2.77 3.60
C ALA A 78 -0.26 4.27 3.46
N VAL A 79 0.39 4.93 2.50
CA VAL A 79 0.25 6.36 2.25
C VAL A 79 -0.98 6.59 1.39
N ILE A 80 -1.90 7.44 1.87
CA ILE A 80 -3.22 7.68 1.29
C ILE A 80 -3.31 9.10 0.74
N GLY A 81 -3.63 9.21 -0.55
CA GLY A 81 -3.93 10.47 -1.22
C GLY A 81 -2.73 11.39 -1.42
N ILE A 82 -2.91 12.43 -2.23
CA ILE A 82 -1.86 13.42 -2.51
C ILE A 82 -1.57 14.37 -1.32
N ASN A 83 -2.27 14.18 -0.20
CA ASN A 83 -1.97 14.81 1.08
C ASN A 83 -1.09 13.95 2.01
N GLY A 84 -0.77 12.70 1.65
CA GLY A 84 0.22 11.89 2.36
C GLY A 84 -0.22 11.46 3.76
N ASN A 85 -1.50 11.11 3.94
CA ASN A 85 -1.98 10.49 5.18
C ASN A 85 -1.45 9.05 5.31
N TYR A 86 -1.49 8.45 6.50
CA TYR A 86 -0.98 7.09 6.73
C TYR A 86 -2.05 6.20 7.38
N THR A 87 -2.14 4.93 6.99
CA THR A 87 -2.91 3.94 7.75
C THR A 87 -2.31 3.68 9.14
N ASP A 88 -3.15 3.18 10.04
CA ASP A 88 -2.75 2.64 11.34
C ASP A 88 -2.18 1.21 11.22
N MET A 89 -1.79 0.58 12.33
CA MET A 89 -1.25 -0.80 12.29
C MET A 89 -2.28 -1.85 11.84
N SER A 90 -3.57 -1.51 11.84
CA SER A 90 -4.67 -2.34 11.37
C SER A 90 -5.10 -2.04 9.93
N GLY A 91 -4.29 -1.27 9.19
CA GLY A 91 -4.50 -0.99 7.77
C GLY A 91 -5.64 -0.03 7.47
N VAL A 92 -6.04 0.79 8.45
CA VAL A 92 -7.16 1.72 8.30
C VAL A 92 -6.72 3.17 8.44
N PHE A 93 -7.31 4.05 7.63
CA PHE A 93 -7.26 5.50 7.79
C PHE A 93 -8.66 6.07 7.92
N TYR A 94 -8.83 7.10 8.75
CA TYR A 94 -10.04 7.93 8.83
C TYR A 94 -9.69 9.41 8.79
N GLY A 95 -10.32 10.17 7.89
CA GLY A 95 -10.19 11.63 7.83
C GLY A 95 -10.30 12.20 6.41
N GLU A 96 -9.85 13.44 6.23
CA GLU A 96 -9.83 14.11 4.92
C GLU A 96 -8.82 13.44 3.97
N VAL A 97 -9.29 12.75 2.93
CA VAL A 97 -8.46 12.22 1.84
C VAL A 97 -8.46 13.21 0.68
N LYS A 98 -7.28 13.53 0.11
CA LYS A 98 -7.20 14.33 -1.11
C LYS A 98 -6.86 13.46 -2.32
N ALA A 99 -7.79 13.39 -3.27
CA ALA A 99 -7.57 12.86 -4.60
C ALA A 99 -6.73 13.81 -5.48
N ASN A 100 -6.22 13.31 -6.61
CA ASN A 100 -5.65 14.14 -7.67
C ASN A 100 -6.74 14.87 -8.49
N ASP A 101 -6.33 15.66 -9.49
CA ASP A 101 -7.22 16.51 -10.28
C ASP A 101 -8.24 15.70 -11.14
N SER A 102 -8.03 14.40 -11.32
CA SER A 102 -8.95 13.46 -11.98
C SER A 102 -9.80 12.62 -11.00
N GLY A 103 -9.77 12.93 -9.70
CA GLY A 103 -10.59 12.29 -8.68
C GLY A 103 -10.10 10.92 -8.21
N TRP A 104 -8.87 10.54 -8.54
CA TRP A 104 -8.24 9.30 -8.09
C TRP A 104 -7.40 9.51 -6.83
N VAL A 105 -7.51 8.58 -5.87
CA VAL A 105 -6.72 8.53 -4.65
C VAL A 105 -5.56 7.55 -4.85
N PRO A 106 -4.30 7.99 -4.95
CA PRO A 106 -3.15 7.09 -4.87
C PRO A 106 -3.08 6.44 -3.48
N VAL A 107 -2.78 5.15 -3.46
CA VAL A 107 -2.51 4.37 -2.25
C VAL A 107 -1.26 3.51 -2.49
N GLN A 108 -0.23 3.74 -1.69
CA GLN A 108 1.09 3.12 -1.85
C GLN A 108 1.62 2.60 -0.51
N ALA A 109 2.38 1.51 -0.51
CA ALA A 109 3.04 0.97 0.68
C ALA A 109 4.36 0.29 0.29
N LEU A 110 5.37 0.30 1.16
CA LEU A 110 6.71 -0.15 0.79
C LEU A 110 6.74 -1.65 0.45
N GLY A 111 7.19 -1.99 -0.76
CA GLY A 111 7.16 -3.35 -1.31
C GLY A 111 5.78 -3.81 -1.80
N TYR A 112 4.83 -2.90 -2.00
CA TYR A 112 3.57 -3.17 -2.67
C TYR A 112 3.40 -2.21 -3.86
N VAL A 113 2.75 -2.70 -4.92
CA VAL A 113 2.38 -1.89 -6.09
C VAL A 113 1.47 -0.74 -5.66
N THR A 114 1.72 0.46 -6.19
CA THR A 114 0.85 1.63 -5.97
C THR A 114 -0.47 1.43 -6.71
N ASN A 115 -1.60 1.44 -6.00
CA ASN A 115 -2.92 1.33 -6.60
C ASN A 115 -3.68 2.67 -6.51
N TYR A 116 -4.69 2.84 -7.36
CA TYR A 116 -5.48 4.05 -7.49
C TYR A 116 -6.95 3.74 -7.25
N ALA A 117 -7.56 4.37 -6.26
CA ALA A 117 -8.92 4.10 -5.84
C ALA A 117 -9.85 5.31 -6.00
N LYS A 118 -11.14 5.03 -6.20
CA LYS A 118 -12.24 5.98 -6.10
C LYS A 118 -13.09 5.66 -4.87
N PRO A 119 -13.87 6.62 -4.35
CA PRO A 119 -14.84 6.30 -3.32
C PRO A 119 -15.91 5.36 -3.90
N SER A 120 -16.24 4.31 -3.16
CA SER A 120 -17.32 3.37 -3.49
C SER A 120 -18.59 4.13 -3.91
N PRO A 121 -19.27 3.72 -5.01
CA PRO A 121 -20.49 4.40 -5.48
C PRO A 121 -21.66 4.26 -4.50
N TYR A 122 -21.52 3.42 -3.48
CA TYR A 122 -22.48 3.23 -2.39
C TYR A 122 -22.09 3.99 -1.10
N SER A 123 -21.12 4.91 -1.19
CA SER A 123 -20.73 5.83 -0.10
C SER A 123 -21.92 6.64 0.43
N GLY A 124 -22.02 6.71 1.77
CA GLY A 124 -23.14 7.33 2.48
C GLY A 124 -22.93 8.82 2.71
N GLU A 125 -22.96 9.25 3.97
CA GLU A 125 -22.51 10.61 4.35
C GLU A 125 -20.97 10.78 4.24
N TYR A 126 -20.24 9.67 4.18
CA TYR A 126 -18.78 9.56 4.21
C TYR A 126 -18.30 8.76 2.99
N ASP A 127 -17.13 9.11 2.48
CA ASP A 127 -16.50 8.35 1.40
C ASP A 127 -15.88 7.06 1.95
N LEU A 128 -16.01 5.95 1.21
CA LEU A 128 -15.50 4.64 1.62
C LEU A 128 -14.62 4.08 0.51
N TYR A 129 -13.44 3.59 0.87
CA TYR A 129 -12.47 3.02 -0.07
C TYR A 129 -12.00 1.67 0.47
N PHE A 130 -12.01 0.63 -0.37
CA PHE A 130 -11.40 -0.66 -0.07
C PHE A 130 -10.36 -0.97 -1.14
N VAL A 131 -9.08 -0.86 -0.75
CA VAL A 131 -7.95 -0.88 -1.70
C VAL A 131 -7.08 -2.09 -1.42
N THR A 132 -7.00 -2.98 -2.41
CA THR A 132 -6.02 -4.05 -2.41
C THR A 132 -4.73 -3.56 -3.06
N LEU A 133 -3.57 -3.81 -2.47
CA LEU A 133 -2.26 -3.59 -3.12
C LEU A 133 -1.60 -4.93 -3.42
N ALA A 134 -1.14 -5.13 -4.66
CA ALA A 134 -0.38 -6.32 -5.02
C ALA A 134 0.99 -6.30 -4.29
N PRO A 135 1.43 -7.40 -3.66
CA PRO A 135 2.78 -7.50 -3.10
C PRO A 135 3.81 -7.54 -4.21
N VAL A 136 4.94 -6.84 -4.07
CA VAL A 136 6.05 -6.92 -5.04
C VAL A 136 6.67 -8.32 -5.01
N ASP A 137 6.78 -8.94 -6.19
CA ASP A 137 7.33 -10.27 -6.41
C ASP A 137 8.86 -10.26 -6.45
N ALA A 138 9.50 -9.34 -7.19
CA ALA A 138 10.95 -9.20 -7.20
C ALA A 138 11.40 -7.74 -7.13
N GLY A 139 12.38 -7.46 -6.27
CA GLY A 139 13.13 -6.22 -6.25
C GLY A 139 14.58 -6.43 -6.68
N PHE A 140 15.18 -5.43 -7.30
CA PHE A 140 16.58 -5.42 -7.71
C PHE A 140 17.23 -4.06 -7.45
N TYR A 141 18.43 -4.03 -6.88
CA TYR A 141 19.18 -2.78 -6.70
C TYR A 141 20.00 -2.47 -7.95
N TYR A 142 19.70 -1.35 -8.60
CA TYR A 142 20.34 -0.92 -9.84
C TYR A 142 21.37 0.20 -9.60
N GLN A 143 22.30 0.37 -10.54
CA GLN A 143 23.19 1.53 -10.63
C GLN A 143 23.20 2.09 -12.06
N GLU A 144 23.36 3.41 -12.23
CA GLU A 144 23.33 4.12 -13.52
C GLU A 144 24.22 3.48 -14.60
N THR A 145 25.35 2.91 -14.19
CA THR A 145 26.37 2.34 -15.08
C THR A 145 26.15 0.88 -15.47
N SER A 146 25.19 0.16 -14.87
CA SER A 146 24.89 -1.23 -15.19
C SER A 146 23.74 -1.36 -16.20
N GLU A 147 23.91 -2.24 -17.16
CA GLU A 147 22.80 -2.90 -17.84
C GLU A 147 22.04 -3.72 -16.79
N THR A 148 20.72 -3.57 -16.72
CA THR A 148 19.90 -4.19 -15.67
C THR A 148 18.90 -5.14 -16.31
N HIS A 149 18.95 -6.40 -15.90
CA HIS A 149 18.02 -7.46 -16.29
C HIS A 149 17.33 -7.97 -15.03
N LEU A 150 16.00 -7.96 -15.02
CA LEU A 150 15.15 -8.44 -13.92
C LEU A 150 14.14 -9.45 -14.48
N GLN A 151 13.81 -10.50 -13.73
CA GLN A 151 12.94 -11.58 -14.18
C GLN A 151 12.08 -12.14 -13.03
N LEU A 152 10.86 -12.58 -13.37
CA LEU A 152 9.95 -13.39 -12.56
C LEU A 152 9.80 -14.78 -13.20
N GLY A 153 9.62 -15.82 -12.37
CA GLY A 153 9.52 -17.21 -12.84
C GLY A 153 10.87 -17.91 -13.05
N ASP A 154 10.86 -18.96 -13.88
CA ASP A 154 12.03 -19.83 -14.12
C ASP A 154 13.16 -19.10 -14.90
N GLN A 155 14.41 -19.56 -14.76
CA GLN A 155 15.55 -18.98 -15.47
C GLN A 155 15.61 -19.32 -16.96
N ASP A 156 15.29 -20.56 -17.31
CA ASP A 156 15.25 -21.03 -18.69
C ASP A 156 13.91 -20.64 -19.38
N SER A 157 12.91 -20.16 -18.61
CA SER A 157 11.58 -19.75 -19.11
C SER A 157 10.85 -18.77 -18.15
N PRO A 158 11.23 -17.48 -18.08
CA PRO A 158 10.63 -16.51 -17.16
C PRO A 158 9.22 -16.09 -17.60
N ASN A 159 8.29 -15.93 -16.65
CA ASN A 159 6.94 -15.38 -16.90
C ASN A 159 7.02 -13.97 -17.49
N LEU A 160 7.89 -13.16 -16.88
CA LEU A 160 8.06 -11.73 -17.12
C LEU A 160 9.53 -11.37 -16.94
N ALA A 161 10.12 -10.64 -17.88
CA ALA A 161 11.49 -10.14 -17.79
C ALA A 161 11.59 -8.69 -18.29
N VAL A 162 12.51 -7.92 -17.73
CA VAL A 162 12.69 -6.49 -18.00
C VAL A 162 14.17 -6.18 -18.22
N ASP A 163 14.49 -5.72 -19.43
CA ASP A 163 15.79 -5.19 -19.81
C ASP A 163 15.81 -3.67 -19.79
N LEU A 164 16.76 -3.08 -19.04
CA LEU A 164 17.05 -1.64 -19.02
C LEU A 164 18.49 -1.38 -19.48
N GLU A 165 18.65 -0.53 -20.51
CA GLU A 165 19.99 -0.09 -20.93
C GLU A 165 20.65 0.85 -19.89
N PRO A 166 21.99 0.96 -19.84
CA PRO A 166 22.68 1.86 -18.91
C PRO A 166 22.17 3.31 -18.97
N GLY A 167 21.91 3.88 -17.80
CA GLY A 167 21.28 5.20 -17.64
C GLY A 167 19.84 5.28 -18.14
N ALA A 168 19.09 4.17 -18.18
CA ALA A 168 17.65 4.18 -18.52
C ALA A 168 16.79 4.97 -17.51
N LEU A 169 17.23 5.06 -16.26
CA LEU A 169 16.48 5.66 -15.15
C LEU A 169 16.99 7.06 -14.77
N THR A 170 16.13 7.90 -14.17
CA THR A 170 16.47 9.28 -13.79
C THR A 170 17.37 9.41 -12.56
N GLY A 171 17.48 8.37 -11.73
CA GLY A 171 18.34 8.34 -10.53
C GLY A 171 19.66 7.59 -10.75
N GLN A 172 20.68 7.91 -9.94
CA GLN A 172 22.02 7.31 -10.07
C GLN A 172 22.11 5.87 -9.54
N GLU A 173 21.28 5.54 -8.56
CA GLU A 173 21.18 4.24 -7.92
C GLU A 173 19.85 4.16 -7.16
N GLY A 174 19.33 2.96 -6.95
CA GLY A 174 18.03 2.75 -6.33
C GLY A 174 17.55 1.32 -6.47
N PHE A 175 16.26 1.11 -6.28
CA PHE A 175 15.57 -0.16 -6.45
C PHE A 175 14.64 -0.12 -7.67
N LEU A 176 14.55 -1.23 -8.38
CA LEU A 176 13.58 -1.54 -9.41
C LEU A 176 12.74 -2.70 -8.89
N GLU A 177 11.43 -2.55 -8.86
CA GLU A 177 10.46 -3.55 -8.39
C GLU A 177 9.59 -4.01 -9.58
N LEU A 178 9.32 -5.31 -9.64
CA LEU A 178 8.60 -5.98 -10.72
C LEU A 178 7.57 -6.92 -10.10
N THR A 179 6.33 -6.83 -10.58
CA THR A 179 5.19 -7.57 -10.02
C THR A 179 4.31 -8.11 -11.14
N GLU A 180 3.97 -9.40 -11.10
CA GLU A 180 2.91 -9.98 -11.90
C GLU A 180 1.57 -9.70 -11.21
N ILE A 181 0.65 -9.05 -11.91
CA ILE A 181 -0.64 -8.64 -11.35
C ILE A 181 -1.71 -9.58 -11.87
N ASP A 182 -2.47 -10.18 -10.95
CA ASP A 182 -3.81 -10.68 -11.25
C ASP A 182 -4.83 -9.59 -10.85
N PRO A 183 -5.47 -8.89 -11.80
CA PRO A 183 -6.45 -7.86 -11.49
C PRO A 183 -7.62 -8.39 -10.66
N ARG A 184 -7.97 -9.68 -10.80
CA ARG A 184 -9.03 -10.37 -10.05
C ARG A 184 -8.66 -10.54 -8.57
N GLU A 185 -7.36 -10.48 -8.25
CA GLU A 185 -6.85 -10.54 -6.89
C GLU A 185 -6.69 -9.17 -6.22
N ILE A 186 -6.85 -8.06 -6.97
CA ILE A 186 -6.82 -6.70 -6.41
C ILE A 186 -8.13 -5.90 -6.57
N CYS A 187 -8.92 -6.12 -7.62
CA CYS A 187 -10.00 -5.22 -8.00
C CYS A 187 -11.19 -5.23 -7.02
N MET A 188 -11.55 -4.04 -6.52
CA MET A 188 -12.83 -3.77 -5.83
C MET A 188 -13.31 -2.33 -6.08
N ASP A 189 -12.58 -1.31 -5.62
CA ASP A 189 -12.88 0.13 -5.81
C ASP A 189 -11.76 0.88 -6.59
N ASP A 190 -10.98 0.17 -7.41
CA ASP A 190 -9.73 0.64 -7.99
C ASP A 190 -9.77 0.88 -9.52
N ALA A 191 -8.64 1.32 -10.09
CA ALA A 191 -8.46 1.58 -11.52
C ALA A 191 -8.87 0.41 -12.43
N TRP A 192 -8.69 -0.82 -11.95
CA TRP A 192 -9.07 -2.04 -12.66
C TRP A 192 -10.59 -2.19 -12.75
N ALA A 193 -11.35 -1.78 -11.74
CA ALA A 193 -12.82 -1.86 -11.72
C ALA A 193 -13.53 -0.93 -12.73
N GLU A 194 -12.81 0.00 -13.37
CA GLU A 194 -13.32 0.86 -14.46
C GLU A 194 -13.10 0.26 -15.87
N LEU A 195 -12.49 -0.93 -15.98
CA LEU A 195 -12.38 -1.65 -17.25
C LEU A 195 -13.74 -2.23 -17.68
N ASP A 196 -13.98 -2.32 -18.99
CA ASP A 196 -15.16 -3.02 -19.55
C ASP A 196 -15.17 -4.52 -19.14
N ASN A 197 -13.99 -5.09 -18.88
CA ASN A 197 -13.80 -6.47 -18.43
C ASN A 197 -12.52 -6.64 -17.56
N PRO A 198 -12.52 -6.28 -16.27
CA PRO A 198 -11.36 -6.49 -15.37
C PRO A 198 -10.90 -7.96 -15.29
N TYR A 199 -11.81 -8.90 -15.55
CA TYR A 199 -11.54 -10.35 -15.56
C TYR A 199 -11.03 -10.88 -16.91
N GLY A 200 -10.76 -10.00 -17.90
CA GLY A 200 -10.18 -10.36 -19.21
C GLY A 200 -8.66 -10.17 -19.32
N ALA A 201 -8.09 -9.37 -18.42
CA ALA A 201 -6.66 -9.07 -18.37
C ALA A 201 -5.88 -10.27 -17.82
N ILE A 202 -5.35 -11.11 -18.72
CA ILE A 202 -4.61 -12.34 -18.35
C ILE A 202 -3.19 -12.03 -17.89
N LEU A 203 -2.50 -11.18 -18.66
CA LEU A 203 -1.11 -10.78 -18.39
C LEU A 203 -1.11 -9.30 -18.02
N SER A 204 -0.97 -9.04 -16.72
CA SER A 204 -0.90 -7.69 -16.15
C SER A 204 0.34 -7.57 -15.28
N PHE A 205 0.92 -6.38 -15.17
CA PHE A 205 2.13 -6.16 -14.39
C PHE A 205 2.34 -4.69 -13.97
N ASP A 206 3.15 -4.49 -12.93
CA ASP A 206 3.74 -3.20 -12.57
C ASP A 206 5.28 -3.24 -12.71
N ILE A 207 5.85 -2.08 -13.04
CA ILE A 207 7.29 -1.81 -12.93
C ILE A 207 7.45 -0.49 -12.19
N SER A 208 7.82 -0.56 -10.92
CA SER A 208 8.05 0.60 -10.06
C SER A 208 9.54 0.77 -9.75
N ALA A 209 9.99 1.99 -9.45
CA ALA A 209 11.39 2.25 -9.10
C ALA A 209 11.51 3.39 -8.09
N TRP A 210 12.50 3.30 -7.20
CA TRP A 210 12.66 4.17 -6.03
C TRP A 210 14.13 4.44 -5.74
N ASP A 211 14.50 5.62 -5.25
CA ASP A 211 15.88 5.92 -4.85
C ASP A 211 16.20 5.47 -3.41
N GLN A 212 17.43 5.72 -2.94
CA GLN A 212 17.82 5.41 -1.55
C GLN A 212 17.10 6.28 -0.50
N ASP A 213 16.49 7.39 -0.90
CA ASP A 213 15.69 8.27 -0.05
C ASP A 213 14.20 7.83 -0.01
N GLY A 214 13.80 6.92 -0.90
CA GLY A 214 12.43 6.39 -1.05
C GLY A 214 11.57 7.16 -2.06
N GLU A 215 12.16 8.08 -2.82
CA GLU A 215 11.45 8.92 -3.79
C GLU A 215 11.35 8.20 -5.16
N ALA A 216 10.22 8.35 -5.87
CA ALA A 216 9.95 7.59 -7.09
C ALA A 216 10.85 7.99 -8.28
N ILE A 217 11.40 6.98 -8.96
CA ILE A 217 12.27 7.10 -10.14
C ILE A 217 11.49 6.71 -11.41
N ASN A 218 11.76 7.42 -12.50
CA ASN A 218 11.13 7.15 -13.80
C ASN A 218 12.20 6.79 -14.86
N LEU A 219 11.75 6.28 -16.01
CA LEU A 219 12.58 6.25 -17.21
C LEU A 219 13.00 7.68 -17.61
N ALA A 220 14.26 7.85 -17.97
CA ALA A 220 14.81 9.13 -18.39
C ALA A 220 14.38 9.50 -19.82
N GLU A 221 14.46 10.79 -20.17
CA GLU A 221 13.91 11.30 -21.43
C GLU A 221 14.52 10.60 -22.67
N ASN A 222 13.66 10.01 -23.50
CA ASN A 222 14.00 9.20 -24.69
C ASN A 222 14.65 7.82 -24.38
N LYS A 223 14.52 7.31 -23.15
CA LYS A 223 14.85 5.92 -22.79
C LYS A 223 13.63 5.00 -22.92
N THR A 224 13.88 3.70 -22.97
CA THR A 224 12.85 2.66 -23.00
C THR A 224 13.25 1.47 -22.14
N ALA A 225 12.28 0.88 -21.45
CA ALA A 225 12.38 -0.49 -20.93
C ALA A 225 11.92 -1.47 -22.01
N VAL A 226 12.59 -2.61 -22.13
CA VAL A 226 12.13 -3.72 -22.98
C VAL A 226 11.62 -4.81 -22.06
N VAL A 227 10.33 -5.12 -22.15
CA VAL A 227 9.66 -6.12 -21.33
C VAL A 227 9.41 -7.34 -22.20
N SER A 228 9.83 -8.53 -21.77
CA SER A 228 9.51 -9.80 -22.43
C SER A 228 8.57 -10.59 -21.53
N ILE A 229 7.53 -11.20 -22.11
CA ILE A 229 6.42 -11.85 -21.40
C ILE A 229 6.16 -13.21 -22.07
N THR A 230 6.02 -14.26 -21.26
CA THR A 230 5.76 -15.62 -21.74
C THR A 230 4.25 -15.90 -21.76
N ASP A 231 3.78 -16.47 -22.87
CA ASP A 231 2.39 -16.77 -23.20
C ASP A 231 2.28 -18.20 -23.74
N ASP A 232 2.64 -19.18 -22.90
CA ASP A 232 2.66 -20.61 -23.22
C ASP A 232 1.29 -21.14 -23.68
N GLU A 233 0.20 -20.63 -23.12
CA GLU A 233 -1.16 -21.00 -23.54
C GLU A 233 -1.55 -20.40 -24.92
N HIS A 234 -0.70 -19.53 -25.49
CA HIS A 234 -0.89 -18.81 -26.76
C HIS A 234 -2.18 -17.95 -26.76
N ASP A 235 -2.48 -17.36 -25.60
CA ASP A 235 -3.79 -16.84 -25.29
C ASP A 235 -3.93 -15.36 -25.68
N VAL A 236 -2.84 -14.60 -25.70
CA VAL A 236 -2.85 -13.18 -26.10
C VAL A 236 -2.98 -13.01 -27.61
N ASN A 237 -4.21 -12.76 -28.07
CA ASN A 237 -4.53 -12.65 -29.49
C ASN A 237 -4.42 -11.21 -30.05
N ASP A 238 -4.45 -10.19 -29.19
CA ASP A 238 -4.17 -8.80 -29.56
C ASP A 238 -3.02 -8.25 -28.71
N LEU A 239 -2.17 -7.43 -29.30
CA LEU A 239 -0.90 -6.95 -28.71
C LEU A 239 -0.97 -5.45 -28.38
N VAL A 240 -2.15 -5.00 -27.98
CA VAL A 240 -2.35 -3.68 -27.38
C VAL A 240 -2.06 -3.78 -25.90
N LEU A 241 -0.98 -3.14 -25.47
CA LEU A 241 -0.73 -2.88 -24.06
C LEU A 241 -1.57 -1.68 -23.63
N GLN A 242 -2.31 -1.81 -22.53
CA GLN A 242 -3.03 -0.70 -21.92
C GLN A 242 -2.36 -0.31 -20.60
N SER A 243 -2.07 0.98 -20.44
CA SER A 243 -1.34 1.55 -19.30
C SER A 243 -2.25 2.53 -18.55
N PHE A 244 -2.33 2.46 -17.23
CA PHE A 244 -3.14 3.41 -16.46
C PHE A 244 -2.40 4.74 -16.26
N ASP A 245 -2.98 5.83 -16.74
CA ASP A 245 -2.55 7.20 -16.41
C ASP A 245 -3.44 7.78 -15.31
N PRO A 246 -2.93 7.98 -14.09
CA PRO A 246 -3.72 8.55 -13.00
C PRO A 246 -4.06 10.02 -13.25
N GLU A 247 -3.28 10.78 -14.01
CA GLU A 247 -3.46 12.22 -14.18
C GLU A 247 -4.61 12.56 -15.14
N SER A 248 -4.78 11.81 -16.24
CA SER A 248 -6.04 11.82 -17.00
C SER A 248 -7.13 10.90 -16.40
N GLY A 249 -6.74 10.02 -15.49
CA GLY A 249 -7.62 9.09 -14.79
C GLY A 249 -8.18 7.98 -15.68
N ALA A 250 -7.44 7.59 -16.73
CA ALA A 250 -7.89 6.72 -17.81
C ALA A 250 -6.83 5.68 -18.20
N TRP A 251 -7.29 4.59 -18.80
CA TRP A 251 -6.43 3.61 -19.46
C TRP A 251 -6.05 4.09 -20.86
N ILE A 252 -4.77 4.00 -21.23
CA ILE A 252 -4.20 4.51 -22.47
C ILE A 252 -3.57 3.36 -23.29
N ASP A 253 -4.11 3.16 -24.49
CA ASP A 253 -3.60 2.21 -25.48
C ASP A 253 -2.20 2.61 -25.99
N GLN A 254 -1.20 1.75 -25.77
CA GLN A 254 0.14 1.91 -26.31
C GLN A 254 0.23 1.23 -27.70
N GLU A 255 -0.42 1.83 -28.71
CA GLU A 255 -0.49 1.27 -30.08
C GLU A 255 0.90 0.83 -30.60
N GLY A 256 1.07 -0.47 -30.82
CA GLY A 256 2.29 -1.04 -31.39
C GLY A 256 3.50 -1.10 -30.45
N ALA A 257 3.30 -0.91 -29.13
CA ALA A 257 4.35 -1.10 -28.13
C ALA A 257 4.80 -2.57 -28.03
N CYS A 258 3.89 -3.53 -28.23
CA CYS A 258 4.17 -4.97 -28.16
C CYS A 258 4.23 -5.66 -29.52
N THR A 259 5.12 -6.64 -29.63
CA THR A 259 5.27 -7.54 -30.79
C THR A 259 5.57 -8.96 -30.31
N ARG A 260 4.94 -9.98 -30.91
CA ARG A 260 5.27 -11.38 -30.61
C ARG A 260 6.54 -11.78 -31.36
N LEU A 261 7.53 -12.32 -30.65
CA LEU A 261 8.83 -12.69 -31.21
C LEU A 261 8.80 -14.09 -31.86
N ASP A 262 8.11 -15.04 -31.23
CA ASP A 262 7.99 -16.43 -31.68
C ASP A 262 6.60 -17.03 -31.38
N SER A 263 6.51 -18.24 -30.86
CA SER A 263 5.26 -18.88 -30.41
C SER A 263 4.85 -18.36 -29.03
N GLU A 264 5.77 -18.48 -28.08
CA GLU A 264 5.52 -18.32 -26.65
C GLU A 264 5.93 -16.92 -26.13
N THR A 265 6.86 -16.22 -26.79
CA THR A 265 7.40 -14.92 -26.29
C THR A 265 6.73 -13.69 -26.92
N ILE A 266 6.21 -12.80 -26.09
CA ILE A 266 5.80 -11.43 -26.43
C ILE A 266 6.87 -10.44 -25.94
N GLN A 267 7.17 -9.39 -26.71
CA GLN A 267 8.08 -8.33 -26.30
C GLN A 267 7.45 -6.94 -26.49
N CYS A 268 7.42 -6.16 -25.41
CA CYS A 268 6.86 -4.82 -25.31
C CYS A 268 7.96 -3.77 -25.05
N SER A 269 7.82 -2.57 -25.63
CA SER A 269 8.73 -1.44 -25.40
C SER A 269 8.01 -0.31 -24.67
N LEU A 270 8.38 -0.07 -23.40
CA LEU A 270 7.79 0.98 -22.58
C LEU A 270 8.66 2.24 -22.61
N ASN A 271 8.03 3.41 -22.71
CA ASN A 271 8.70 4.73 -22.68
C ASN A 271 8.46 5.51 -21.37
N HIS A 272 7.67 4.95 -20.46
CA HIS A 272 7.43 5.40 -19.10
C HIS A 272 7.17 4.18 -18.20
N PHE A 273 7.21 4.37 -16.89
CA PHE A 273 6.65 3.42 -15.94
C PHE A 273 5.24 3.89 -15.58
N SER A 274 4.21 3.24 -16.11
CA SER A 274 2.85 3.33 -15.55
C SER A 274 2.72 2.29 -14.44
N MET A 275 2.07 2.69 -13.35
CA MET A 275 1.92 1.84 -12.15
C MET A 275 0.99 0.64 -12.33
N HIS A 276 0.37 0.52 -13.51
CA HIS A 276 -0.35 -0.67 -13.99
C HIS A 276 -0.20 -0.79 -15.52
N ASN A 277 -0.05 -2.02 -16.01
CA ASN A 277 -0.07 -2.40 -17.43
C ASN A 277 -0.81 -3.73 -17.63
N PHE A 278 -1.50 -3.94 -18.76
CA PHE A 278 -2.03 -5.26 -19.14
C PHE A 278 -2.27 -5.44 -20.66
N MET A 279 -2.57 -6.68 -21.06
CA MET A 279 -3.11 -7.05 -22.38
C MET A 279 -4.43 -7.82 -22.23
N ASP A 280 -5.46 -7.48 -23.03
CA ASP A 280 -6.85 -7.96 -22.87
C ASP A 280 -7.17 -9.26 -23.63
N LYS A 281 -8.12 -10.06 -23.10
CA LYS A 281 -8.68 -11.23 -23.76
C LYS A 281 -10.09 -11.61 -23.27
N ASN A 282 -10.80 -12.39 -24.10
CA ASN A 282 -11.97 -13.17 -23.67
C ASN A 282 -11.50 -14.47 -23.00
N LEU A 283 -11.80 -14.65 -21.71
CA LEU A 283 -11.55 -15.86 -20.91
C LEU A 283 -12.78 -16.78 -20.79
N GLU A 284 -12.56 -18.03 -20.38
CA GLU A 284 -13.61 -19.03 -20.11
C GLU A 284 -13.79 -19.29 -18.59
N PRO A 285 -14.99 -19.59 -18.06
CA PRO A 285 -15.32 -19.40 -16.63
C PRO A 285 -14.73 -20.40 -15.60
N TRP A 286 -13.66 -21.13 -15.92
CA TRP A 286 -13.19 -22.28 -15.11
C TRP A 286 -11.78 -22.13 -14.51
N GLN A 287 -11.02 -21.09 -14.87
CA GLN A 287 -9.65 -20.83 -14.40
C GLN A 287 -9.61 -19.96 -13.13
N MET A 288 -10.39 -20.32 -12.10
CA MET A 288 -10.56 -19.51 -10.88
C MET A 288 -9.80 -20.06 -9.66
N GLY A 289 -9.16 -19.15 -8.92
CA GLY A 289 -8.35 -19.40 -7.72
C GLY A 289 -9.15 -19.65 -6.44
N SER A 290 -8.62 -19.19 -5.29
CA SER A 290 -9.08 -19.67 -3.97
C SER A 290 -10.57 -19.35 -3.71
N GLN A 291 -11.38 -20.41 -3.59
CA GLN A 291 -12.83 -20.34 -3.77
C GLN A 291 -13.50 -19.27 -2.92
N GLU A 292 -13.24 -19.20 -1.61
CA GLU A 292 -14.05 -18.38 -0.68
C GLU A 292 -13.87 -16.86 -0.82
N ILE A 293 -12.72 -16.41 -1.36
CA ILE A 293 -12.42 -15.00 -1.63
C ILE A 293 -12.89 -14.61 -3.03
N VAL A 294 -12.59 -15.46 -4.02
CA VAL A 294 -13.01 -15.25 -5.42
C VAL A 294 -14.55 -15.27 -5.52
N ASP A 295 -15.21 -16.16 -4.77
CA ASP A 295 -16.66 -16.19 -4.57
C ASP A 295 -17.25 -14.85 -4.10
N PHE A 296 -16.54 -14.11 -3.23
CA PHE A 296 -17.02 -12.83 -2.71
C PHE A 296 -16.84 -11.71 -3.74
N ARG A 297 -15.63 -11.59 -4.32
CA ARG A 297 -15.33 -10.58 -5.36
C ARG A 297 -16.24 -10.74 -6.57
N ASN A 298 -16.41 -11.95 -7.07
CA ASN A 298 -17.23 -12.23 -8.24
C ASN A 298 -18.71 -11.89 -7.98
N ARG A 299 -19.29 -12.34 -6.86
CA ARG A 299 -20.68 -11.99 -6.51
C ARG A 299 -20.88 -10.50 -6.34
N TYR A 300 -19.94 -9.79 -5.71
CA TYR A 300 -19.99 -8.33 -5.56
C TYR A 300 -20.03 -7.63 -6.94
N PHE A 301 -19.15 -8.03 -7.86
CA PHE A 301 -19.10 -7.49 -9.22
C PHE A 301 -20.33 -7.88 -10.06
N GLU A 302 -20.81 -9.12 -9.98
CA GLU A 302 -22.01 -9.58 -10.69
C GLU A 302 -23.25 -8.78 -10.28
N ILE A 303 -23.47 -8.58 -8.98
CA ILE A 303 -24.57 -7.74 -8.46
C ILE A 303 -24.40 -6.30 -8.93
N GLY A 304 -23.21 -5.70 -8.82
CA GLY A 304 -22.93 -4.34 -9.27
C GLY A 304 -23.15 -4.13 -10.78
N LYS A 305 -22.77 -5.13 -11.60
CA LYS A 305 -22.99 -5.14 -13.05
C LYS A 305 -24.46 -5.26 -13.42
N GLN A 306 -25.20 -6.17 -12.76
CA GLN A 306 -26.64 -6.28 -12.95
C GLN A 306 -27.35 -4.97 -12.56
N TYR A 307 -26.97 -4.36 -11.44
CA TYR A 307 -27.51 -3.07 -10.98
C TYR A 307 -27.27 -1.93 -11.99
N LYS A 308 -26.02 -1.69 -12.42
CA LYS A 308 -25.68 -0.68 -13.45
C LYS A 308 -26.50 -0.89 -14.73
N SER A 309 -26.66 -2.14 -15.19
CA SER A 309 -27.44 -2.45 -16.40
C SER A 309 -28.95 -2.23 -16.25
N GLY A 310 -29.48 -2.36 -15.03
CA GLY A 310 -30.90 -2.13 -14.71
C GLY A 310 -31.30 -0.65 -14.80
N GLU A 311 -30.44 0.25 -14.31
CA GLU A 311 -30.67 1.70 -14.36
C GLU A 311 -30.73 2.23 -15.81
N GLU A 312 -29.86 1.74 -16.70
CA GLU A 312 -29.86 2.12 -18.12
C GLU A 312 -30.99 1.44 -18.93
N GLY A 313 -31.32 0.19 -18.59
CA GLY A 313 -32.27 -0.62 -19.36
C GLY A 313 -33.74 -0.21 -19.21
N GLY A 314 -34.13 0.30 -18.03
CA GLY A 314 -35.49 0.81 -17.77
C GLY A 314 -36.63 -0.23 -17.84
N THR A 315 -36.30 -1.52 -17.98
CA THR A 315 -37.25 -2.64 -18.00
C THR A 315 -36.73 -3.79 -17.13
N GLY A 316 -36.92 -3.67 -15.82
CA GLY A 316 -36.77 -4.82 -14.92
C GLY A 316 -37.78 -5.90 -15.28
N ASP A 317 -37.29 -7.13 -15.43
CA ASP A 317 -38.10 -8.33 -15.71
C ASP A 317 -38.12 -9.16 -14.43
N GLU A 318 -39.28 -9.68 -14.00
CA GLU A 318 -39.48 -10.26 -12.64
C GLU A 318 -38.55 -11.46 -12.31
N GLY A 319 -37.74 -11.93 -13.27
CA GLY A 319 -36.67 -12.90 -13.06
C GLY A 319 -35.41 -12.33 -12.40
N THR A 320 -34.96 -11.10 -12.74
CA THR A 320 -33.67 -10.56 -12.27
C THR A 320 -33.65 -10.35 -10.76
N ASP A 321 -34.77 -9.91 -10.19
CA ASP A 321 -34.88 -9.57 -8.77
C ASP A 321 -34.62 -10.78 -7.87
N ASN A 322 -34.98 -11.99 -8.34
CA ASN A 322 -34.71 -13.24 -7.63
C ASN A 322 -33.22 -13.63 -7.70
N GLU A 323 -32.58 -13.43 -8.86
CA GLU A 323 -31.16 -13.74 -9.08
C GLU A 323 -30.27 -12.80 -8.24
N ILE A 324 -30.56 -11.50 -8.23
CA ILE A 324 -29.90 -10.51 -7.37
C ILE A 324 -30.11 -10.85 -5.89
N THR A 325 -31.31 -11.32 -5.50
CA THR A 325 -31.59 -11.74 -4.12
C THR A 325 -30.74 -12.94 -3.69
N ASP A 326 -30.66 -13.99 -4.52
CA ASP A 326 -29.85 -15.17 -4.21
C ASP A 326 -28.36 -14.83 -4.15
N LEU A 327 -27.82 -14.10 -5.13
CA LEU A 327 -26.42 -13.63 -5.14
C LEU A 327 -26.09 -12.77 -3.90
N LEU A 328 -26.97 -11.84 -3.54
CA LEU A 328 -26.82 -10.99 -2.35
C LEU A 328 -26.82 -11.81 -1.07
N MET A 329 -27.71 -12.79 -0.93
CA MET A 329 -27.75 -13.68 0.24
C MET A 329 -26.49 -14.54 0.36
N GLU A 330 -25.93 -15.01 -0.75
CA GLU A 330 -24.65 -15.73 -0.75
C GLU A 330 -23.46 -14.80 -0.39
N LEU A 331 -23.45 -13.56 -0.87
CA LEU A 331 -22.45 -12.53 -0.50
C LEU A 331 -22.50 -12.21 1.01
N ILE A 332 -23.71 -12.09 1.56
CA ILE A 332 -23.93 -11.82 3.00
C ILE A 332 -23.38 -12.96 3.87
N GLU A 333 -23.62 -14.23 3.51
CA GLU A 333 -23.09 -15.38 4.27
C GLU A 333 -21.56 -15.48 4.12
N ALA A 334 -21.00 -15.16 2.94
CA ALA A 334 -19.56 -15.07 2.74
C ALA A 334 -18.92 -14.00 3.65
N ALA A 335 -19.48 -12.78 3.69
CA ALA A 335 -19.03 -11.70 4.58
C ALA A 335 -19.08 -12.11 6.07
N ARG A 336 -20.19 -12.70 6.52
CA ARG A 336 -20.38 -13.20 7.89
C ARG A 336 -19.36 -14.27 8.25
N LYS A 337 -19.14 -15.24 7.36
CA LYS A 337 -18.17 -16.32 7.54
C LYS A 337 -16.73 -15.78 7.60
N PHE A 338 -16.39 -14.82 6.73
CA PHE A 338 -15.09 -14.17 6.71
C PHE A 338 -14.85 -13.36 8.00
N ALA A 339 -15.77 -12.49 8.39
CA ALA A 339 -15.66 -11.67 9.61
C ALA A 339 -15.53 -12.50 10.89
N LYS A 340 -16.19 -13.67 10.93
CA LYS A 340 -16.08 -14.64 12.03
C LYS A 340 -14.74 -15.39 12.06
N LYS A 341 -14.09 -15.59 10.92
CA LYS A 341 -12.72 -16.15 10.81
C LYS A 341 -11.68 -15.07 11.19
N ASN A 342 -11.93 -13.84 10.77
CA ASN A 342 -11.03 -12.69 10.86
C ASN A 342 -11.68 -11.57 11.71
N PRO A 343 -11.72 -11.68 13.05
CA PRO A 343 -12.35 -10.69 13.94
C PRO A 343 -11.46 -9.44 14.12
N ASN A 344 -11.24 -8.72 13.02
CA ASN A 344 -10.38 -7.56 12.85
C ASN A 344 -11.01 -6.51 11.90
N GLU A 345 -10.27 -5.47 11.54
CA GLU A 345 -10.71 -4.42 10.61
C GLU A 345 -11.16 -4.98 9.25
N THR A 346 -10.43 -5.94 8.66
CA THR A 346 -10.82 -6.53 7.37
C THR A 346 -12.13 -7.31 7.45
N GLY A 347 -12.35 -8.04 8.55
CA GLY A 347 -13.62 -8.71 8.81
C GLY A 347 -14.79 -7.73 8.92
N LYS A 348 -14.57 -6.60 9.58
CA LYS A 348 -15.57 -5.52 9.66
C LYS A 348 -15.84 -4.87 8.30
N ALA A 349 -14.81 -4.61 7.50
CA ALA A 349 -14.95 -4.03 6.17
C ALA A 349 -15.88 -4.87 5.27
N MET A 350 -15.73 -6.20 5.29
CA MET A 350 -16.60 -7.13 4.56
C MET A 350 -18.08 -6.99 4.94
N LEU A 351 -18.38 -6.84 6.24
CA LEU A 351 -19.75 -6.62 6.72
C LEU A 351 -20.30 -5.25 6.25
N VAL A 352 -19.47 -4.21 6.28
CA VAL A 352 -19.85 -2.86 5.81
C VAL A 352 -20.14 -2.86 4.30
N TYR A 353 -19.26 -3.46 3.48
CA TYR A 353 -19.46 -3.53 2.02
C TYR A 353 -20.70 -4.32 1.63
N ALA A 354 -20.90 -5.51 2.22
CA ALA A 354 -22.11 -6.30 2.00
C ALA A 354 -23.38 -5.56 2.49
N SER A 355 -23.28 -4.73 3.55
CA SER A 355 -24.41 -3.92 4.03
C SER A 355 -24.77 -2.76 3.10
N GLN A 356 -23.78 -2.08 2.52
CA GLN A 356 -24.01 -1.03 1.53
C GLN A 356 -24.69 -1.59 0.28
N LEU A 357 -24.21 -2.73 -0.23
CA LEU A 357 -24.81 -3.39 -1.38
C LEU A 357 -26.23 -3.90 -1.08
N ALA A 358 -26.46 -4.46 0.12
CA ALA A 358 -27.81 -4.84 0.54
C ALA A 358 -28.75 -3.63 0.61
N GLN A 359 -28.27 -2.47 1.06
CA GLN A 359 -29.05 -1.24 1.13
C GLN A 359 -29.32 -0.61 -0.25
N SER A 360 -28.35 -0.66 -1.17
CA SER A 360 -28.49 -0.06 -2.51
C SER A 360 -29.27 -0.94 -3.50
N SER A 361 -29.16 -2.27 -3.39
CA SER A 361 -29.72 -3.27 -4.32
C SER A 361 -31.21 -3.14 -4.66
N GLY A 362 -32.02 -2.49 -3.81
CA GLY A 362 -33.48 -2.38 -3.97
C GLY A 362 -34.27 -3.66 -3.65
N VAL A 363 -33.60 -4.76 -3.29
CA VAL A 363 -34.21 -6.06 -2.94
C VAL A 363 -35.20 -5.93 -1.77
N GLU A 364 -36.36 -6.62 -1.83
CA GLU A 364 -37.33 -6.61 -0.73
C GLU A 364 -36.71 -7.22 0.54
N GLY A 365 -36.45 -6.37 1.54
CA GLY A 365 -35.77 -6.74 2.78
C GLY A 365 -34.27 -6.42 2.83
N GLY A 366 -33.68 -5.87 1.76
CA GLY A 366 -32.27 -5.44 1.72
C GLY A 366 -31.90 -4.48 2.85
N GLU A 367 -32.78 -3.53 3.20
CA GLU A 367 -32.62 -2.64 4.36
C GLU A 367 -32.49 -3.42 5.68
N ALA A 368 -33.24 -4.51 5.87
CA ALA A 368 -33.17 -5.32 7.09
C ALA A 368 -31.86 -6.11 7.17
N LEU A 369 -31.41 -6.67 6.03
CA LEU A 369 -30.13 -7.38 5.91
C LEU A 369 -28.93 -6.42 6.15
N ALA A 370 -29.00 -5.21 5.59
CA ALA A 370 -28.01 -4.16 5.83
C ALA A 370 -27.95 -3.78 7.33
N ASN A 371 -29.10 -3.61 7.99
CA ASN A 371 -29.16 -3.34 9.43
C ASN A 371 -28.61 -4.50 10.29
N GLU A 372 -28.78 -5.77 9.89
CA GLU A 372 -28.15 -6.90 10.57
C GLU A 372 -26.62 -6.86 10.43
N LEU A 373 -26.11 -6.66 9.21
CA LEU A 373 -24.66 -6.60 8.94
C LEU A 373 -23.98 -5.40 9.62
N ILE A 374 -24.60 -4.21 9.58
CA ILE A 374 -24.11 -3.04 10.32
C ILE A 374 -24.07 -3.33 11.82
N LYS A 375 -25.04 -4.06 12.36
CA LYS A 375 -25.01 -4.46 13.78
C LYS A 375 -23.89 -5.46 14.07
N GLU A 376 -23.63 -6.42 13.19
CA GLU A 376 -22.47 -7.33 13.34
C GLU A 376 -21.14 -6.57 13.26
N ALA A 377 -21.04 -5.55 12.40
CA ALA A 377 -19.90 -4.62 12.35
C ALA A 377 -19.79 -3.74 13.61
N GLN A 378 -20.91 -3.31 14.20
CA GLN A 378 -20.93 -2.59 15.49
C GLN A 378 -20.42 -3.48 16.63
N ASP A 379 -20.97 -4.69 16.76
CA ASP A 379 -20.61 -5.63 17.83
C ASP A 379 -19.13 -6.07 17.72
N LEU A 380 -18.59 -6.25 16.50
CA LEU A 380 -17.17 -6.49 16.25
C LEU A 380 -16.29 -5.26 16.59
N THR A 381 -16.73 -4.04 16.25
CA THR A 381 -16.03 -2.80 16.63
C THR A 381 -15.96 -2.63 18.15
N ALA A 382 -17.03 -3.01 18.87
CA ALA A 382 -17.06 -3.00 20.32
C ALA A 382 -16.06 -4.01 20.95
N GLU A 383 -15.95 -5.22 20.39
CA GLU A 383 -14.94 -6.21 20.83
C GLU A 383 -13.51 -5.70 20.60
N MET A 384 -13.23 -5.10 19.44
CA MET A 384 -11.93 -4.50 19.16
C MET A 384 -11.62 -3.34 20.11
N ALA A 385 -12.60 -2.50 20.44
CA ALA A 385 -12.42 -1.39 21.38
C ALA A 385 -12.18 -1.87 22.82
N GLU A 386 -12.80 -2.97 23.26
CA GLU A 386 -12.50 -3.58 24.57
C GLU A 386 -11.09 -4.21 24.62
N LYS A 387 -10.63 -4.85 23.53
CA LYS A 387 -9.24 -5.35 23.42
C LYS A 387 -8.24 -4.19 23.48
N LEU A 388 -8.43 -3.17 22.65
CA LEU A 388 -7.49 -2.04 22.51
C LEU A 388 -7.43 -1.18 23.78
N ALA A 389 -8.55 -1.05 24.51
CA ALA A 389 -8.59 -0.42 25.83
C ALA A 389 -7.68 -1.08 26.88
N GLN A 390 -7.24 -2.32 26.68
CA GLN A 390 -6.31 -3.04 27.58
C GLN A 390 -4.84 -2.76 27.24
N LYS A 391 -4.55 -2.36 26.00
CA LYS A 391 -3.21 -1.96 25.51
C LYS A 391 -3.00 -0.43 25.44
N ALA A 392 -3.95 0.35 25.94
CA ALA A 392 -4.00 1.81 25.80
C ALA A 392 -2.69 2.55 26.18
N ASP A 393 -1.92 2.94 25.16
CA ASP A 393 -0.65 3.65 25.26
C ASP A 393 -0.54 4.76 24.18
N CYS A 394 0.67 5.20 23.85
CA CYS A 394 0.87 6.15 22.74
C CYS A 394 1.14 5.47 21.39
N GLY A 395 1.65 4.24 21.34
CA GLY A 395 1.96 3.55 20.08
C GLY A 395 0.70 3.29 19.27
N HIS A 396 -0.33 2.76 19.93
CA HIS A 396 -1.63 2.43 19.35
C HIS A 396 -2.58 3.65 19.22
N LYS A 397 -2.07 4.88 19.36
CA LYS A 397 -2.89 6.11 19.46
C LYS A 397 -3.79 6.31 18.24
N ASP A 398 -3.30 6.10 17.02
CA ASP A 398 -4.13 6.37 15.84
C ASP A 398 -5.12 5.23 15.55
N GLU A 399 -4.80 3.97 15.88
CA GLU A 399 -5.77 2.87 15.93
C GLU A 399 -6.91 3.19 16.91
N ILE A 400 -6.58 3.69 18.10
CA ILE A 400 -7.55 4.11 19.11
C ILE A 400 -8.41 5.27 18.58
N MET A 401 -7.84 6.26 17.88
CA MET A 401 -8.62 7.36 17.30
C MET A 401 -9.54 6.89 16.18
N ASN A 402 -9.01 6.14 15.20
CA ASN A 402 -9.76 5.55 14.11
C ASN A 402 -10.93 4.72 14.64
N LEU A 403 -10.68 3.84 15.61
CA LEU A 403 -11.71 2.98 16.20
C LEU A 403 -12.76 3.77 17.00
N ILE A 404 -12.39 4.91 17.61
CA ILE A 404 -13.33 5.85 18.21
C ILE A 404 -14.19 6.54 17.13
N GLN A 405 -13.60 6.99 16.03
CA GLN A 405 -14.31 7.65 14.92
C GLN A 405 -15.27 6.67 14.23
N GLN A 406 -14.77 5.49 13.86
CA GLN A 406 -15.57 4.39 13.31
C GLN A 406 -16.71 3.96 14.24
N GLY A 407 -16.46 3.86 15.55
CA GLY A 407 -17.52 3.50 16.50
C GLY A 407 -18.59 4.57 16.65
N ASN A 408 -18.21 5.86 16.64
CA ASN A 408 -19.18 6.96 16.61
C ASN A 408 -20.00 6.98 15.31
N LEU A 409 -19.39 6.66 14.16
CA LEU A 409 -20.06 6.57 12.86
C LEU A 409 -21.05 5.39 12.80
N LEU A 410 -20.60 4.18 13.15
CA LEU A 410 -21.43 2.98 13.10
C LEU A 410 -22.58 3.03 14.11
N GLY A 411 -22.43 3.78 15.23
CA GLY A 411 -23.46 3.91 16.24
C GLY A 411 -23.57 2.68 17.14
N GLY A 412 -24.75 2.49 17.75
CA GLY A 412 -25.08 1.29 18.53
C GLY A 412 -24.06 0.93 19.62
N SER A 413 -23.74 -0.36 19.73
CA SER A 413 -22.75 -0.90 20.67
C SER A 413 -21.33 -0.35 20.42
N ALA A 414 -20.98 -0.05 19.17
CA ALA A 414 -19.69 0.52 18.81
C ALA A 414 -19.52 1.95 19.34
N ALA A 415 -20.58 2.78 19.30
CA ALA A 415 -20.54 4.14 19.85
C ALA A 415 -20.42 4.13 21.38
N GLU A 416 -21.09 3.20 22.07
CA GLU A 416 -20.93 3.03 23.52
C GLU A 416 -19.48 2.63 23.85
N ALA A 417 -18.92 1.64 23.15
CA ALA A 417 -17.54 1.19 23.34
C ALA A 417 -16.48 2.26 22.97
N ALA A 418 -16.71 3.04 21.91
CA ALA A 418 -15.86 4.17 21.50
C ALA A 418 -15.84 5.29 22.55
N ASN A 419 -17.00 5.62 23.14
CA ASN A 419 -17.06 6.59 24.23
C ASN A 419 -16.34 6.07 25.47
N ASP A 420 -16.49 4.78 25.80
CA ASP A 420 -15.80 4.15 26.93
C ASP A 420 -14.28 4.05 26.73
N LEU A 421 -13.82 3.77 25.51
CA LEU A 421 -12.42 3.83 25.11
C LEU A 421 -11.89 5.26 25.25
N MET A 422 -12.53 6.24 24.61
CA MET A 422 -12.15 7.66 24.70
C MET A 422 -12.07 8.17 26.14
N ASN A 423 -13.03 7.80 27.00
CA ASN A 423 -13.01 8.15 28.42
C ASN A 423 -11.78 7.57 29.17
N LYS A 424 -11.35 6.34 28.84
CA LYS A 424 -10.13 5.73 29.42
C LYS A 424 -8.86 6.44 28.92
N VAL A 425 -8.78 6.75 27.62
CA VAL A 425 -7.53 7.15 26.97
C VAL A 425 -7.28 8.66 26.90
N SER A 426 -8.32 9.51 27.03
CA SER A 426 -8.24 10.91 26.57
C SER A 426 -7.10 11.73 27.18
N ASP A 427 -6.65 11.46 28.40
CA ASP A 427 -5.53 12.19 29.03
C ASP A 427 -4.13 11.71 28.59
N GLN A 428 -4.01 10.48 28.08
CA GLN A 428 -2.80 10.00 27.38
C GLN A 428 -2.74 10.60 25.98
N MET A 429 -3.82 10.41 25.22
CA MET A 429 -3.93 10.69 23.78
C MET A 429 -3.67 12.14 23.40
N LYS A 430 -4.14 13.09 24.22
CA LYS A 430 -3.97 14.54 23.98
C LYS A 430 -2.52 14.98 23.77
N ASN A 431 -1.53 14.19 24.20
CA ASN A 431 -0.12 14.59 24.20
C ASN A 431 0.82 13.62 23.47
N CYS A 432 0.36 12.47 22.97
CA CYS A 432 1.25 11.52 22.29
C CYS A 432 1.87 12.13 21.03
N VAL A 433 3.19 12.04 20.93
CA VAL A 433 3.99 12.34 19.72
C VAL A 433 4.16 11.04 18.96
N ILE A 434 3.80 11.01 17.68
CA ILE A 434 3.78 9.80 16.85
C ILE A 434 4.82 9.91 15.75
N TRP A 435 5.60 8.84 15.62
CA TRP A 435 6.46 8.55 14.49
C TRP A 435 5.92 7.33 13.75
N VAL A 436 5.86 7.44 12.44
CA VAL A 436 5.68 6.34 11.47
C VAL A 436 7.03 6.14 10.80
N GLY A 437 7.32 4.96 10.26
CA GLY A 437 8.51 4.78 9.45
C GLY A 437 8.70 3.35 9.01
N ASP A 438 9.51 3.16 7.98
CA ASP A 438 9.62 1.91 7.27
C ASP A 438 11.10 1.53 7.13
N ILE A 439 11.36 0.22 7.09
CA ILE A 439 12.71 -0.36 6.96
C ILE A 439 12.65 -1.44 5.89
N HIS A 440 13.54 -1.37 4.91
CA HIS A 440 13.68 -2.38 3.87
C HIS A 440 15.07 -3.01 3.96
N TYR A 441 15.12 -4.32 4.19
CA TYR A 441 16.32 -5.13 4.00
C TYR A 441 16.23 -5.83 2.64
N THR A 442 17.24 -5.64 1.80
CA THR A 442 17.45 -6.42 0.56
C THR A 442 18.63 -7.34 0.75
N PHE A 443 18.45 -8.63 0.47
CA PHE A 443 19.29 -9.74 0.86
C PHE A 443 19.90 -10.44 -0.35
N TYR A 444 21.20 -10.29 -0.60
CA TYR A 444 21.87 -10.91 -1.76
C TYR A 444 22.43 -12.28 -1.42
N LEU A 445 22.01 -13.29 -2.17
CA LEU A 445 22.46 -14.66 -1.98
C LEU A 445 23.93 -14.85 -2.40
N LEU A 446 24.59 -15.87 -1.83
CA LEU A 446 25.94 -16.28 -2.19
C LEU A 446 25.95 -17.03 -3.52
N ASP A 447 26.94 -16.75 -4.36
CA ASP A 447 27.20 -17.50 -5.60
C ASP A 447 27.48 -19.00 -5.33
N GLU A 448 27.98 -19.37 -4.14
CA GLU A 448 28.23 -20.76 -3.73
C GLU A 448 27.47 -21.11 -2.43
N PHE A 449 26.84 -22.29 -2.37
CA PHE A 449 26.11 -22.71 -1.17
C PHE A 449 27.07 -23.00 0.01
N PRO A 450 26.87 -22.41 1.21
CA PRO A 450 27.81 -22.57 2.33
C PRO A 450 27.87 -24.00 2.86
N GLU A 451 28.97 -24.37 3.51
CA GLU A 451 29.33 -25.76 3.86
C GLU A 451 29.53 -26.71 2.65
N LEU A 452 29.11 -26.32 1.44
CA LEU A 452 29.25 -27.08 0.18
C LEU A 452 30.14 -26.37 -0.87
N GLU A 453 30.96 -25.42 -0.42
CA GLU A 453 31.95 -24.64 -1.20
C GLU A 453 32.60 -25.42 -2.35
N GLY A 454 32.66 -24.79 -3.52
CA GLY A 454 33.24 -25.31 -4.76
C GLY A 454 32.44 -26.42 -5.45
N LYS A 455 31.12 -26.52 -5.20
CA LYS A 455 30.23 -27.54 -5.82
C LYS A 455 28.90 -26.98 -6.29
N TYR A 456 28.08 -26.50 -5.35
CA TYR A 456 26.73 -26.00 -5.59
C TYR A 456 26.79 -24.49 -5.81
N ASN A 457 26.45 -24.05 -7.02
CA ASN A 457 26.51 -22.64 -7.43
C ASN A 457 25.09 -22.13 -7.66
N LEU A 458 24.77 -20.92 -7.21
CA LEU A 458 23.49 -20.28 -7.45
C LEU A 458 23.26 -20.14 -8.97
N GLN A 459 22.09 -20.55 -9.47
CA GLN A 459 21.75 -20.36 -10.89
C GLN A 459 21.46 -18.89 -11.22
N ASN A 460 20.69 -18.22 -10.37
CA ASN A 460 20.23 -16.85 -10.57
C ASN A 460 21.18 -15.88 -9.84
N SER A 461 22.35 -15.61 -10.43
CA SER A 461 23.28 -14.60 -9.92
C SER A 461 22.60 -13.23 -9.84
N GLY A 462 22.56 -12.63 -8.65
CA GLY A 462 21.85 -11.36 -8.40
C GLY A 462 20.43 -11.50 -7.83
N LEU A 463 19.92 -12.72 -7.64
CA LEU A 463 18.68 -12.97 -6.90
C LEU A 463 18.76 -12.38 -5.49
N SER A 464 17.74 -11.63 -5.10
CA SER A 464 17.57 -11.13 -3.74
C SER A 464 16.27 -11.58 -3.07
N TRP A 465 16.33 -11.68 -1.74
CA TRP A 465 15.17 -11.72 -0.86
C TRP A 465 14.95 -10.35 -0.23
N HIS A 466 13.76 -10.12 0.31
CA HIS A 466 13.35 -8.82 0.84
C HIS A 466 12.60 -8.95 2.17
N GLU A 467 12.92 -8.10 3.13
CA GLU A 467 12.17 -7.95 4.38
C GLU A 467 11.77 -6.49 4.56
N TYR A 468 10.45 -6.29 4.66
CA TYR A 468 9.80 -4.99 4.73
C TYR A 468 9.20 -4.82 6.13
N HIS A 469 9.57 -3.73 6.81
CA HIS A 469 8.98 -3.31 8.07
C HIS A 469 8.11 -2.09 7.87
N ALA A 470 6.92 -2.13 8.45
CA ALA A 470 6.14 -0.95 8.81
C ALA A 470 6.23 -0.76 10.32
N VAL A 471 6.92 0.30 10.76
CA VAL A 471 7.18 0.66 12.15
C VAL A 471 6.27 1.83 12.57
N ARG A 472 5.79 1.78 13.81
CA ARG A 472 5.07 2.89 14.45
C ARG A 472 5.55 3.04 15.89
N ILE A 473 5.83 4.28 16.31
CA ILE A 473 6.35 4.60 17.65
C ILE A 473 5.56 5.77 18.24
N GLY A 474 5.02 5.57 19.44
CA GLY A 474 4.31 6.60 20.18
C GLY A 474 5.03 6.99 21.46
N ILE A 475 5.34 8.28 21.59
CA ILE A 475 6.09 8.87 22.70
C ILE A 475 5.14 9.70 23.58
N ASN A 476 5.23 9.52 24.89
CA ASN A 476 4.59 10.39 25.87
C ASN A 476 5.57 11.50 26.31
N PRO A 477 5.45 12.75 25.83
CA PRO A 477 6.45 13.80 26.05
C PRO A 477 6.59 14.23 27.52
N LEU A 478 5.57 14.01 28.35
CA LEU A 478 5.61 14.34 29.78
C LEU A 478 6.45 13.37 30.62
N THR A 479 6.72 12.17 30.09
CA THR A 479 7.44 11.10 30.80
C THR A 479 8.66 10.59 30.05
N GLY A 480 8.78 10.89 28.76
CA GLY A 480 9.78 10.32 27.85
C GLY A 480 9.56 8.84 27.54
N LYS A 481 8.52 8.18 28.08
CA LYS A 481 8.21 6.79 27.72
C LYS A 481 7.79 6.70 26.25
N LEU A 482 8.25 5.66 25.57
CA LEU A 482 7.70 5.24 24.28
C LEU A 482 7.25 3.79 24.32
N SER A 483 6.33 3.47 23.43
CA SER A 483 6.03 2.12 22.96
C SER A 483 5.89 2.14 21.45
N GLY A 484 6.04 0.99 20.81
CA GLY A 484 5.92 0.88 19.37
C GLY A 484 5.75 -0.55 18.89
N THR A 485 5.38 -0.64 17.62
CA THR A 485 5.10 -1.89 16.92
C THR A 485 5.80 -1.86 15.58
N SER A 486 6.34 -2.99 15.13
CA SER A 486 6.78 -3.19 13.75
C SER A 486 6.08 -4.42 13.19
N LYS A 487 5.27 -4.22 12.14
CA LYS A 487 4.79 -5.31 11.30
C LYS A 487 5.86 -5.60 10.25
N VAL A 488 6.20 -6.86 10.09
CA VAL A 488 7.22 -7.36 9.18
C VAL A 488 6.54 -8.24 8.13
N ARG A 489 6.83 -8.00 6.85
CA ARG A 489 6.53 -8.91 5.73
C ARG A 489 7.85 -9.35 5.10
N VAL A 490 7.97 -10.64 4.80
CA VAL A 490 9.14 -11.23 4.16
C VAL A 490 8.74 -11.84 2.83
N ASN A 491 9.43 -11.43 1.76
CA ASN A 491 9.44 -12.09 0.46
C ASN A 491 10.78 -12.83 0.28
N MET A 492 10.73 -14.14 0.01
CA MET A 492 11.89 -15.00 -0.21
C MET A 492 11.67 -15.84 -1.47
N ASN A 493 11.94 -15.25 -2.64
CA ASN A 493 11.87 -15.93 -3.94
C ASN A 493 12.67 -17.25 -3.98
N GLU A 494 12.20 -18.22 -4.76
CA GLU A 494 12.86 -19.52 -4.89
C GLU A 494 14.30 -19.37 -5.39
N ALA A 495 15.23 -20.10 -4.75
CA ALA A 495 16.66 -20.05 -5.10
C ALA A 495 17.22 -21.45 -5.37
N SER A 496 17.46 -21.78 -6.65
CA SER A 496 18.08 -23.06 -7.03
C SER A 496 19.61 -22.97 -7.14
N TYR A 497 20.30 -23.91 -6.49
CA TYR A 497 21.75 -24.09 -6.57
C TYR A 497 22.09 -25.38 -7.33
N LEU A 498 22.88 -25.26 -8.39
CA LEU A 498 23.27 -26.34 -9.28
C LEU A 498 24.69 -26.85 -8.99
N THR A 499 24.86 -28.17 -8.95
CA THR A 499 26.16 -28.85 -9.10
C THR A 499 26.12 -29.86 -10.24
N GLU A 500 27.24 -30.01 -10.96
CA GLU A 500 27.44 -31.13 -11.89
C GLU A 500 28.26 -32.24 -11.22
N MET A 501 27.71 -33.46 -11.19
CA MET A 501 28.38 -34.65 -10.67
C MET A 501 28.79 -35.60 -11.82
N GLY A 502 29.73 -36.50 -11.51
CA GLY A 502 30.56 -37.22 -12.48
C GLY A 502 29.82 -37.83 -13.67
N GLY A 503 30.23 -37.44 -14.89
CA GLY A 503 29.53 -37.85 -16.11
C GLY A 503 29.65 -39.33 -16.47
N GLY A 504 28.51 -39.92 -16.81
CA GLY A 504 28.43 -41.20 -17.53
C GLY A 504 28.48 -41.02 -19.05
N ASP A 505 28.14 -42.07 -19.81
CA ASP A 505 28.13 -42.04 -21.28
C ASP A 505 27.15 -41.00 -21.89
N CYS A 506 26.24 -40.43 -21.09
CA CYS A 506 25.30 -39.38 -21.51
C CYS A 506 25.63 -37.97 -20.96
N GLY A 507 26.85 -37.74 -20.47
CA GLY A 507 27.30 -36.44 -19.92
C GLY A 507 27.15 -36.33 -18.40
N PRO A 508 27.37 -35.14 -17.81
CA PRO A 508 27.27 -34.90 -16.37
C PRO A 508 25.83 -35.10 -15.86
N GLU A 509 25.74 -35.68 -14.66
CA GLU A 509 24.49 -35.73 -13.88
C GLU A 509 24.34 -34.39 -13.16
N LYS A 510 23.25 -33.67 -13.44
CA LYS A 510 22.95 -32.40 -12.77
C LYS A 510 22.18 -32.69 -11.48
N HIS A 511 22.59 -32.03 -10.40
CA HIS A 511 21.90 -32.04 -9.11
C HIS A 511 21.55 -30.61 -8.72
N TYR A 512 20.29 -30.42 -8.35
CA TYR A 512 19.72 -29.13 -8.00
C TYR A 512 19.36 -29.13 -6.52
N MET A 513 19.55 -27.99 -5.89
CA MET A 513 19.15 -27.70 -4.52
C MET A 513 18.26 -26.48 -4.57
N GLU A 514 16.95 -26.70 -4.72
CA GLU A 514 15.95 -25.64 -4.63
C GLU A 514 15.74 -25.24 -3.16
N ILE A 515 15.72 -23.94 -2.90
CA ILE A 515 15.32 -23.35 -1.63
C ILE A 515 13.93 -22.74 -1.83
N GLU A 516 12.89 -23.50 -1.48
CA GLU A 516 11.50 -23.06 -1.57
C GLU A 516 11.06 -22.36 -0.28
N PRO A 517 10.41 -21.19 -0.35
CA PRO A 517 9.59 -20.70 0.75
C PRO A 517 8.33 -21.57 0.89
N ASN A 518 7.84 -21.74 2.12
CA ASN A 518 6.46 -22.17 2.32
C ASN A 518 5.51 -21.15 1.66
N PRO A 519 4.50 -21.56 0.88
CA PRO A 519 3.54 -20.63 0.26
C PRO A 519 2.88 -19.68 1.26
N GLY A 520 2.74 -18.41 0.86
CA GLY A 520 2.28 -17.29 1.69
C GLY A 520 3.44 -16.42 2.18
N THR A 521 3.28 -15.11 2.12
CA THR A 521 4.32 -14.17 2.59
C THR A 521 4.52 -14.28 4.10
N GLY A 522 5.78 -14.23 4.54
CA GLY A 522 6.12 -14.41 5.95
C GLY A 522 5.78 -13.18 6.77
N PHE A 523 4.81 -13.27 7.68
CA PHE A 523 4.39 -12.16 8.53
C PHE A 523 4.87 -12.31 9.98
N THR A 524 5.31 -11.22 10.60
CA THR A 524 5.68 -11.18 12.02
C THR A 524 5.36 -9.81 12.61
N THR A 525 4.74 -9.76 13.78
CA THR A 525 4.56 -8.52 14.55
C THR A 525 5.57 -8.45 15.68
N LEU A 526 6.26 -7.32 15.80
CA LEU A 526 7.22 -7.00 16.86
C LEU A 526 6.66 -5.90 17.75
N GLU A 527 6.58 -6.11 19.06
CA GLU A 527 6.20 -5.10 20.05
C GLU A 527 7.43 -4.65 20.86
N PHE A 528 7.54 -3.36 21.18
CA PHE A 528 8.64 -2.83 21.99
C PHE A 528 8.24 -1.66 22.89
N GLU A 529 8.93 -1.54 24.04
CA GLU A 529 8.87 -0.39 24.96
C GLU A 529 10.25 0.30 25.00
N GLY A 530 10.29 1.57 25.42
CA GLY A 530 11.56 2.28 25.58
C GLY A 530 11.41 3.66 26.24
N THR A 531 12.44 4.49 26.08
CA THR A 531 12.36 5.92 26.40
C THR A 531 13.06 6.79 25.37
N TYR A 532 12.44 7.90 25.01
CA TYR A 532 13.06 9.01 24.29
C TYR A 532 13.30 10.18 25.25
N ALA A 533 14.57 10.55 25.44
CA ALA A 533 14.96 11.60 26.39
C ALA A 533 16.21 12.34 25.90
N ASN A 534 16.20 13.68 26.00
CA ASN A 534 17.31 14.56 25.56
C ASN A 534 17.73 14.34 24.09
N GLN A 535 16.77 14.08 23.19
CA GLN A 535 17.02 13.75 21.78
C GLN A 535 17.82 12.45 21.57
N THR A 536 17.75 11.51 22.53
CA THR A 536 18.29 10.15 22.41
C THR A 536 17.17 9.14 22.59
N TRP A 537 17.08 8.20 21.67
CA TRP A 537 16.19 7.04 21.76
C TRP A 537 16.87 5.95 22.57
N SER A 538 16.11 5.23 23.39
CA SER A 538 16.53 3.92 23.88
C SER A 538 15.38 2.93 23.78
N ILE A 539 15.63 1.79 23.16
CA ILE A 539 14.64 0.77 22.78
C ILE A 539 14.94 -0.50 23.56
N GLY A 540 13.92 -1.06 24.21
CA GLY A 540 14.02 -2.34 24.90
C GLY A 540 14.11 -3.52 23.94
N PRO A 541 14.31 -4.76 24.47
CA PRO A 541 14.26 -5.96 23.64
C PRO A 541 12.93 -6.06 22.89
N LEU A 542 13.01 -6.30 21.58
CA LEU A 542 11.84 -6.55 20.75
C LEU A 542 11.17 -7.86 21.19
N GLN A 543 9.84 -7.84 21.31
CA GLN A 543 9.02 -8.99 21.68
C GLN A 543 8.21 -9.43 20.47
N GLU A 544 8.10 -10.74 20.25
CA GLU A 544 7.32 -11.30 19.15
C GLU A 544 5.85 -11.46 19.55
N GLY A 545 4.96 -10.93 18.72
CA GLY A 545 3.50 -11.11 18.80
C GLY A 545 3.01 -12.18 17.81
N GLU A 546 1.97 -11.84 17.05
CA GLU A 546 1.43 -12.72 16.01
C GLU A 546 2.46 -12.94 14.89
N ASN A 547 2.68 -14.19 14.49
CA ASN A 547 3.66 -14.57 13.47
C ASN A 547 3.23 -15.80 12.67
N THR A 548 3.38 -15.68 11.35
CA THR A 548 3.37 -16.74 10.34
C THR A 548 4.76 -16.73 9.70
N PRO A 549 5.74 -17.42 10.29
CA PRO A 549 7.14 -17.30 9.88
C PRO A 549 7.39 -17.95 8.51
N ALA A 550 8.21 -17.32 7.67
CA ALA A 550 8.67 -17.96 6.44
C ALA A 550 9.51 -19.20 6.78
N VAL A 551 9.12 -20.36 6.27
CA VAL A 551 9.85 -21.62 6.44
C VAL A 551 10.54 -21.94 5.13
N LEU A 552 11.86 -22.08 5.14
CA LEU A 552 12.61 -22.47 3.94
C LEU A 552 12.88 -23.97 3.95
N PHE A 553 12.51 -24.63 2.86
CA PHE A 553 12.78 -26.04 2.61
C PHE A 553 13.91 -26.18 1.59
N MET A 554 14.78 -27.16 1.80
CA MET A 554 15.80 -27.57 0.85
C MET A 554 15.33 -28.83 0.14
N HIS A 555 15.05 -28.71 -1.15
CA HIS A 555 14.63 -29.80 -2.02
C HIS A 555 15.83 -30.22 -2.87
N HIS A 556 16.24 -31.49 -2.79
CA HIS A 556 17.40 -31.98 -3.55
C HIS A 556 16.92 -32.87 -4.70
N HIS A 557 17.14 -32.42 -5.94
CA HIS A 557 16.73 -33.11 -7.15
C HIS A 557 17.95 -33.61 -7.93
N GLY A 558 17.83 -34.75 -8.61
CA GLY A 558 18.88 -35.30 -9.47
C GLY A 558 18.36 -35.78 -10.81
N LEU A 559 19.09 -35.46 -11.89
CA LEU A 559 18.80 -35.88 -13.26
C LEU A 559 19.66 -37.08 -13.68
N PHE A 560 19.13 -38.29 -13.51
CA PHE A 560 19.86 -39.54 -13.72
C PHE A 560 19.53 -40.22 -15.05
N GLY A 561 20.50 -40.94 -15.60
CA GLY A 561 20.26 -41.89 -16.70
C GLY A 561 20.01 -41.27 -18.08
N CYS A 562 19.47 -42.10 -18.98
CA CYS A 562 19.35 -41.78 -20.40
C CYS A 562 18.11 -42.50 -21.01
N PRO A 563 16.99 -41.80 -21.31
CA PRO A 563 16.77 -40.36 -21.13
C PRO A 563 16.89 -39.94 -19.65
N LYS A 564 17.22 -38.66 -19.41
CA LYS A 564 17.31 -38.10 -18.05
C LYS A 564 15.95 -38.23 -17.35
N GLN A 565 15.97 -38.67 -16.10
CA GLN A 565 14.80 -38.73 -15.22
C GLN A 565 15.09 -37.91 -13.96
N THR A 566 14.21 -36.95 -13.65
CA THR A 566 14.22 -36.22 -12.39
C THR A 566 13.77 -37.15 -11.27
N MET A 567 14.49 -37.13 -10.15
CA MET A 567 14.12 -37.83 -8.93
C MET A 567 14.35 -36.90 -7.73
N GLU A 568 13.31 -36.72 -6.92
CA GLU A 568 13.44 -36.12 -5.58
C GLU A 568 14.30 -37.06 -4.71
N LEU A 569 15.38 -36.51 -4.16
CA LEU A 569 16.32 -37.21 -3.26
C LEU A 569 16.00 -36.95 -1.79
N GLY A 570 15.19 -35.92 -1.52
CA GLY A 570 14.53 -35.64 -0.25
C GLY A 570 14.39 -34.14 0.04
N ASN A 571 13.31 -33.80 0.75
CA ASN A 571 13.07 -32.49 1.37
C ASN A 571 13.65 -32.43 2.80
N ILE A 572 14.33 -31.34 3.16
CA ILE A 572 14.74 -31.01 4.53
C ILE A 572 14.38 -29.54 4.84
N GLN A 573 13.57 -29.30 5.88
CA GLN A 573 13.39 -27.96 6.43
C GLN A 573 14.74 -27.40 6.91
N LEU A 574 15.19 -26.28 6.34
CA LEU A 574 16.42 -25.61 6.74
C LEU A 574 16.20 -24.75 7.99
N PHE A 575 15.23 -23.83 7.94
CA PHE A 575 14.95 -22.91 9.05
C PHE A 575 13.55 -22.32 9.03
N THR A 576 13.30 -21.50 10.05
CA THR A 576 12.10 -20.71 10.28
C THR A 576 12.54 -19.26 10.46
N TYR A 577 12.33 -18.43 9.44
CA TYR A 577 12.66 -17.02 9.43
C TYR A 577 11.50 -16.16 9.94
N ARG A 578 11.83 -15.02 10.56
CA ARG A 578 10.86 -14.13 11.22
C ARG A 578 11.17 -12.67 10.95
N SER A 579 12.35 -12.23 11.38
CA SER A 579 12.84 -10.89 11.10
C SER A 579 14.34 -10.75 11.38
N GLN A 580 15.01 -9.89 10.59
CA GLN A 580 16.38 -9.41 10.83
C GLN A 580 16.52 -8.78 12.21
N LEU A 581 15.56 -7.93 12.61
CA LEU A 581 15.58 -7.20 13.88
C LEU A 581 15.41 -8.13 15.10
N LEU A 582 14.76 -9.28 14.93
CA LEU A 582 14.68 -10.32 15.97
C LEU A 582 15.92 -11.21 16.00
N HIS A 583 16.33 -11.71 14.84
CA HIS A 583 17.28 -12.82 14.76
C HIS A 583 18.74 -12.37 14.79
N GLY A 584 19.05 -11.12 14.38
CA GLY A 584 20.38 -10.51 14.50
C GLY A 584 21.48 -11.36 13.88
N TRP A 585 21.59 -11.34 12.54
CA TRP A 585 22.43 -12.28 11.81
C TRP A 585 23.88 -12.33 12.33
N PHE A 586 24.32 -13.54 12.69
CA PHE A 586 25.61 -13.78 13.34
C PHE A 586 26.78 -13.56 12.38
N GLY A 587 27.19 -12.31 12.23
CA GLY A 587 28.35 -11.87 11.47
C GLY A 587 28.88 -10.54 11.99
N THR A 588 29.95 -10.03 11.39
CA THR A 588 30.46 -8.67 11.68
C THR A 588 30.58 -7.87 10.39
N PRO A 589 29.92 -6.70 10.25
CA PRO A 589 29.07 -6.05 11.25
C PRO A 589 27.75 -6.81 11.50
N GLU A 590 27.22 -6.67 12.71
CA GLU A 590 25.81 -6.99 13.02
C GLU A 590 24.91 -5.96 12.28
N PRO A 591 23.64 -6.30 11.95
CA PRO A 591 22.70 -5.31 11.42
C PRO A 591 22.47 -4.17 12.44
N PRO A 592 22.29 -2.91 12.00
CA PRO A 592 21.93 -1.83 12.92
C PRO A 592 20.60 -2.17 13.60
N SER A 593 20.57 -2.05 14.92
CA SER A 593 19.34 -2.16 15.70
C SER A 593 18.41 -0.96 15.45
N LEU A 594 17.13 -1.11 15.79
CA LEU A 594 16.16 0.00 15.72
C LEU A 594 16.60 1.21 16.57
N GLU A 595 17.27 0.98 17.71
CA GLU A 595 17.88 2.06 18.50
C GLU A 595 19.00 2.79 17.74
N GLU A 596 19.84 2.06 17.00
CA GLU A 596 20.91 2.66 16.20
C GLU A 596 20.37 3.39 14.96
N MET A 597 19.38 2.85 14.26
CA MET A 597 18.72 3.52 13.13
C MET A 597 18.14 4.88 13.54
N LEU A 598 17.42 4.92 14.66
CA LEU A 598 16.77 6.12 15.20
C LEU A 598 17.76 7.15 15.78
N ASN A 599 18.90 6.71 16.32
CA ASN A 599 19.92 7.61 16.89
C ASN A 599 21.02 8.04 15.90
N SER A 600 21.28 7.28 14.83
CA SER A 600 22.36 7.55 13.87
C SER A 600 21.88 8.08 12.51
N GLY A 601 20.60 7.92 12.18
CA GLY A 601 20.00 8.44 10.96
C GLY A 601 20.12 9.95 10.82
N THR A 602 20.23 10.41 9.58
CA THR A 602 20.27 11.83 9.24
C THR A 602 18.94 12.49 9.60
N ASN A 603 18.98 13.42 10.55
CA ASN A 603 17.82 14.20 10.95
C ASN A 603 17.61 15.36 9.96
N HIS A 604 16.47 15.36 9.29
CA HIS A 604 16.04 16.40 8.35
C HIS A 604 14.70 17.01 8.78
N ILE A 605 14.46 18.26 8.40
CA ILE A 605 13.16 18.93 8.56
C ILE A 605 12.75 19.43 7.19
N ASP A 606 11.58 18.98 6.72
CA ASP A 606 11.09 19.35 5.39
C ASP A 606 10.50 20.77 5.33
N PHE A 607 9.98 21.15 4.16
CA PHE A 607 9.39 22.47 3.92
C PHE A 607 8.03 22.68 4.61
N LEU A 608 7.40 21.61 5.13
CA LEU A 608 6.16 21.65 5.91
C LEU A 608 6.42 21.69 7.41
N GLY A 609 7.63 21.31 7.85
CA GLY A 609 8.07 21.30 9.25
C GLY A 609 7.96 19.94 9.92
N PHE A 610 7.77 18.85 9.16
CA PHE A 610 7.85 17.50 9.73
C PHE A 610 9.32 17.10 9.93
N GLU A 611 9.57 16.29 10.96
CA GLU A 611 10.90 15.76 11.26
C GLU A 611 11.05 14.37 10.64
N HIS A 612 12.20 14.16 9.99
CA HIS A 612 12.56 12.93 9.28
C HIS A 612 13.87 12.38 9.85
N ILE A 613 13.96 11.07 10.05
CA ILE A 613 15.20 10.35 10.35
C ILE A 613 15.41 9.32 9.23
N ARG A 614 16.33 9.58 8.30
CA ARG A 614 16.63 8.69 7.16
C ARG A 614 18.04 8.10 7.24
N GLY A 615 18.25 6.90 6.69
CA GLY A 615 19.59 6.33 6.58
C GLY A 615 19.64 5.04 5.76
N SER A 616 20.84 4.69 5.30
CA SER A 616 21.12 3.42 4.63
C SER A 616 22.45 2.82 5.09
N GLN A 617 22.58 1.50 5.02
CA GLN A 617 23.80 0.78 5.38
C GLN A 617 23.95 -0.52 4.57
N LYS A 618 25.12 -0.71 3.93
CA LYS A 618 25.51 -2.02 3.41
C LYS A 618 26.05 -2.90 4.55
N LEU A 619 25.48 -4.09 4.69
CA LEU A 619 25.89 -5.15 5.62
C LEU A 619 26.63 -6.21 4.82
N THR A 620 27.92 -6.42 5.07
CA THR A 620 28.69 -7.47 4.39
C THR A 620 28.98 -8.57 5.40
N TYR A 621 28.41 -9.77 5.19
CA TYR A 621 28.59 -10.87 6.12
C TYR A 621 29.93 -11.53 5.86
N SER A 622 30.72 -11.75 6.92
CA SER A 622 32.03 -12.37 6.79
C SER A 622 31.85 -13.86 6.42
N SER A 623 32.12 -14.19 5.15
CA SER A 623 32.07 -15.56 4.63
C SER A 623 32.86 -16.52 5.53
N GLY A 624 32.18 -17.54 6.05
CA GLY A 624 32.69 -18.47 7.06
C GLY A 624 32.10 -18.34 8.48
N VAL A 625 31.13 -17.45 8.73
CA VAL A 625 30.34 -17.43 10.00
C VAL A 625 28.91 -17.96 9.83
N ASN A 626 28.52 -18.36 8.62
CA ASN A 626 27.31 -19.17 8.40
C ASN A 626 27.36 -20.44 9.27
N ARG A 627 26.37 -20.59 10.15
CA ARG A 627 26.24 -21.68 11.12
C ARG A 627 24.78 -22.05 11.29
N THR A 628 24.53 -23.32 11.62
CA THR A 628 23.19 -23.92 11.59
C THR A 628 22.13 -23.12 12.38
N PRO A 629 21.01 -22.73 11.73
CA PRO A 629 20.72 -22.93 10.31
C PRO A 629 21.53 -21.99 9.40
N VAL A 630 22.19 -22.57 8.41
CA VAL A 630 22.90 -21.84 7.37
C VAL A 630 21.88 -21.15 6.48
N ILE A 631 22.05 -19.84 6.27
CA ILE A 631 21.29 -19.07 5.28
C ILE A 631 22.31 -18.47 4.31
N PRO A 632 22.15 -18.65 2.99
CA PRO A 632 23.23 -18.40 2.04
C PRO A 632 23.26 -16.94 1.57
N ILE A 633 23.49 -15.97 2.46
CA ILE A 633 23.66 -14.55 2.10
C ILE A 633 25.14 -14.14 2.09
N ASP A 634 25.52 -13.34 1.08
CA ASP A 634 26.83 -12.68 0.99
C ASP A 634 26.78 -11.32 1.69
N HIS A 635 25.82 -10.50 1.28
CA HIS A 635 25.62 -9.16 1.83
C HIS A 635 24.13 -8.77 1.80
N ALA A 636 23.78 -7.80 2.62
CA ALA A 636 22.49 -7.12 2.56
C ALA A 636 22.71 -5.62 2.40
N PHE A 637 21.68 -4.93 1.94
CA PHE A 637 21.52 -3.49 2.14
C PHE A 637 20.31 -3.27 3.03
N VAL A 638 20.38 -2.29 3.91
CA VAL A 638 19.22 -1.79 4.64
C VAL A 638 19.03 -0.31 4.36
N VAL A 639 17.79 0.09 4.14
CA VAL A 639 17.33 1.48 4.09
C VAL A 639 16.27 1.66 5.16
N TRP A 640 16.26 2.80 5.85
CA TRP A 640 15.25 3.15 6.84
C TRP A 640 14.87 4.63 6.77
N THR A 641 13.58 4.91 6.95
CA THR A 641 13.02 6.25 6.97
C THR A 641 11.95 6.33 8.05
N PHE A 642 12.05 7.31 8.95
CA PHE A 642 11.03 7.60 9.97
C PHE A 642 10.54 9.05 9.87
N HIS A 643 9.23 9.25 9.93
CA HIS A 643 8.54 10.54 9.84
C HIS A 643 7.74 10.83 11.12
N ARG A 644 7.89 12.03 11.69
CA ARG A 644 7.01 12.49 12.78
C ARG A 644 5.68 13.03 12.22
N VAL A 645 4.69 12.15 12.08
CA VAL A 645 3.34 12.50 11.60
C VAL A 645 2.53 13.38 12.57
N SER A 646 2.90 13.44 13.86
CA SER A 646 2.19 14.29 14.82
C SER A 646 2.68 15.75 14.80
N ALA A 647 1.75 16.70 14.60
CA ALA A 647 2.01 18.15 14.66
C ALA A 647 2.42 18.73 16.04
N LYS A 648 2.64 17.88 17.06
CA LYS A 648 3.21 18.28 18.34
C LYS A 648 4.71 18.02 18.37
N SER A 649 5.48 19.04 18.71
CA SER A 649 6.89 18.92 19.11
C SER A 649 7.04 18.28 20.49
N MET A 650 8.28 17.90 20.80
CA MET A 650 8.71 17.40 22.12
C MET A 650 9.15 18.52 23.09
N GLU A 651 8.94 19.80 22.73
CA GLU A 651 9.37 21.01 23.47
C GLU A 651 8.23 21.69 24.25
#